data_AF-A0A417ZHG1-F1
#
_entry.id   AF-A0A417ZHG1-F1
#
_cell.length_a   1.000
_cell.length_b   1.000
_cell.length_c   1.000
_cell.angle_alpha   90.00
_cell.angle_beta   90.00
_cell.angle_gamma   90.00
#
_symmetry.space_group_name_H-M   'P 1'
#
loop_
_entity.id
_entity.type
_entity.pdbx_description
1 polymer ?
#
loop_
_entity_poly.entity_id
_entity_poly.type
_entity_poly.pdbx_seq_one_letter_code
_entity_poly.pdbx_strand_id
1 'polypeptide(L)'
;MKIMGIVGTNARQSYNRMLLQYIQKHFANQFALEICEIKDIPLFNENHPAADPESITVLAEKIAAADGVIISTPEHNHSVPSPLKSVIEWLSYRIHPLANKSLMIVGASYHPQGSSRAQVHLRQILDSPGVNPRVLPGNEFLLGNAKTAFDSEGNIKNEKTVSFLEQCISEFIKFINSNKLIDQKTKTIPDQEKTVQALTQSVFASSPKIQWDANYDVVVLGFGGAGATAARFAADEGAKVLLVDAAPEGSEGGNTRVSHQLIASGDNFDNLKSYYKQMAEPIGIDDDVLNTFVEGLVGMNNYVKKYLDVEPFSIRKQWIESDLSAVTEEYPEFSGVHSADMTVVHEGIADAALWKILRQKVVERADKIDVWFNSPALHLIQDSQTKTIIGVQVEHEHVVRNIQAQNGVVLATGGFENNQQMIEDYLQEPYLSPIGTTYNKGAGIKMALEVGADLWHMRSYESLGQLHGLSPKQPKGVRSKYATNIFWPILFTGSIITIGDDGTRYFKEDDINRHGHIYNHGFWRIPLSQEHPAVIFDQKQYDKIQADNDNPNGYPDILKFAIKANNLAELANKIGTNADNLQQTITDFNYFAQKGKDYAYQREPKTLTSFSENGPYYAILMRQNMLNTQGGARRNSRCQVLNPNGQPIAHLYEAGELGAPFANQYAGGGNLADCLISGKIAGQNAAQVKVDIQTPTNTATMVQPAMQVTTNNLGSDLQKEESFVTASNQYLGKSNAGMGDEIVVRITLDNNKKLENVEVLKQSESQDVSKEALETLPKTMVTKNTYNVDAISGATRTSAALKEAVKDALSKVE
;
A
#
# COMPACT_ATOMS: atom_id res chain seq x y z
N MET A 1 -2.91 51.72 6.57
CA MET A 1 -3.49 50.40 6.83
C MET A 1 -4.36 50.50 8.07
N LYS A 2 -5.58 49.94 8.03
CA LYS A 2 -6.50 49.85 9.18
C LYS A 2 -6.53 48.41 9.69
N ILE A 3 -6.17 48.19 10.94
CA ILE A 3 -6.23 46.88 11.60
C ILE A 3 -7.28 46.94 12.70
N MET A 4 -8.06 45.88 12.87
CA MET A 4 -8.93 45.72 14.02
C MET A 4 -8.25 44.87 15.09
N GLY A 5 -8.27 45.31 16.35
CA GLY A 5 -7.88 44.49 17.50
C GLY A 5 -9.10 44.02 18.28
N ILE A 6 -9.30 42.70 18.45
CA ILE A 6 -10.40 42.13 19.23
C ILE A 6 -9.85 41.69 20.60
N VAL A 7 -10.41 42.24 21.68
CA VAL A 7 -10.11 41.79 23.05
C VAL A 7 -10.84 40.47 23.28
N GLY A 8 -10.12 39.35 23.34
CA GLY A 8 -10.67 38.00 23.42
C GLY A 8 -11.26 37.59 24.77
N THR A 9 -11.70 38.53 25.60
CA THR A 9 -12.31 38.26 26.91
C THR A 9 -13.33 39.33 27.27
N ASN A 10 -14.37 38.95 28.02
CA ASN A 10 -15.34 39.88 28.58
C ASN A 10 -14.93 40.43 29.97
N ALA A 11 -13.70 40.14 30.42
CA ALA A 11 -13.21 40.61 31.72
C ALA A 11 -13.12 42.15 31.79
N ARG A 12 -13.59 42.71 32.92
CA ARG A 12 -13.51 44.15 33.22
C ARG A 12 -12.06 44.64 33.19
N GLN A 13 -11.13 43.88 33.77
CA GLN A 13 -9.69 44.11 33.68
C GLN A 13 -9.07 43.02 32.79
N SER A 14 -8.30 43.42 31.77
CA SER A 14 -7.73 42.49 30.78
C SER A 14 -6.33 42.93 30.38
N TYR A 15 -5.34 42.06 30.59
CA TYR A 15 -3.99 42.27 30.07
C TYR A 15 -3.93 42.13 28.54
N ASN A 16 -4.91 41.48 27.92
CA ASN A 16 -5.03 41.41 26.46
C ASN A 16 -5.51 42.75 25.88
N ARG A 17 -6.36 43.48 26.62
CA ARG A 17 -6.68 44.87 26.30
C ARG A 17 -5.45 45.76 26.44
N MET A 18 -4.71 45.63 27.54
CA MET A 18 -3.45 46.37 27.73
C MET A 18 -2.43 46.06 26.63
N LEU A 19 -2.31 44.78 26.23
CA LEU A 19 -1.44 44.37 25.12
C LEU A 19 -1.86 45.03 23.80
N LEU A 20 -3.15 45.03 23.45
CA LEU A 20 -3.64 45.72 22.26
C LEU A 20 -3.45 47.24 22.34
N GLN A 21 -3.63 47.85 23.51
CA GLN A 21 -3.36 49.28 23.74
C GLN A 21 -1.87 49.62 23.58
N TYR A 22 -0.99 48.74 24.06
CA TYR A 22 0.44 48.85 23.83
C TYR A 22 0.77 48.77 22.34
N ILE A 23 0.22 47.79 21.62
CA ILE A 23 0.39 47.67 20.16
C ILE A 23 -0.14 48.93 19.46
N GLN A 24 -1.30 49.44 19.85
CA GLN A 24 -1.90 50.66 19.29
C GLN A 24 -0.97 51.87 19.45
N LYS A 25 -0.39 52.06 20.65
CA LYS A 25 0.54 53.18 20.95
C LYS A 25 1.88 53.01 20.25
N HIS A 26 2.50 51.83 20.35
CA HIS A 26 3.87 51.56 19.88
C HIS A 26 3.95 51.55 18.34
N PHE A 27 2.92 51.05 17.65
CA PHE A 27 2.89 50.92 16.20
C PHE A 27 2.01 51.98 15.49
N ALA A 28 1.64 53.07 16.18
CA ALA A 28 0.77 54.12 15.64
C ALA A 28 1.24 54.74 14.31
N ASN A 29 2.56 54.76 14.07
CA ASN A 29 3.15 55.26 12.83
C ASN A 29 3.09 54.25 11.66
N GLN A 30 2.78 52.98 11.92
CA GLN A 30 2.76 51.92 10.90
C GLN A 30 1.33 51.59 10.44
N PHE A 31 0.36 51.54 11.37
CA PHE A 31 -1.04 51.31 11.06
C PHE A 31 -1.96 51.91 12.12
N ALA A 32 -3.21 52.17 11.72
CA ALA A 32 -4.27 52.54 12.65
C ALA A 32 -4.90 51.26 13.23
N LEU A 33 -4.77 51.05 14.55
CA LEU A 33 -5.41 49.95 15.26
C LEU A 33 -6.70 50.42 15.94
N GLU A 34 -7.85 49.84 15.57
CA GLU A 34 -9.13 50.06 16.26
C GLU A 34 -9.41 48.90 17.21
N ILE A 35 -9.44 49.15 18.52
CA ILE A 35 -9.66 48.12 19.55
C ILE A 35 -11.16 47.96 19.80
N CYS A 36 -11.66 46.73 19.69
CA CYS A 36 -13.04 46.35 19.92
C CYS A 36 -13.15 45.42 21.15
N GLU A 37 -14.07 45.77 22.04
CA GLU A 37 -14.45 44.96 23.19
C GLU A 37 -15.52 43.95 22.83
N ILE A 38 -15.43 42.74 23.39
CA ILE A 38 -16.49 41.73 23.24
C ILE A 38 -17.39 41.60 24.48
N LYS A 39 -17.12 42.39 25.53
CA LYS A 39 -17.74 42.22 26.84
C LYS A 39 -19.27 42.41 26.85
N ASP A 40 -19.78 43.19 25.91
CA ASP A 40 -21.20 43.56 25.81
C ASP A 40 -21.92 42.74 24.71
N ILE A 41 -21.25 41.76 24.11
CA ILE A 41 -21.84 40.87 23.11
C ILE A 41 -22.58 39.73 23.83
N PRO A 42 -23.86 39.46 23.53
CA PRO A 42 -24.59 38.35 24.12
C PRO A 42 -23.99 37.00 23.71
N LEU A 43 -24.12 36.00 24.57
CA LEU A 43 -23.74 34.62 24.22
C LEU A 43 -24.53 34.14 23.00
N PHE A 44 -23.87 33.31 22.20
CA PHE A 44 -24.42 32.77 20.97
C PHE A 44 -25.63 31.89 21.29
N ASN A 45 -26.69 32.12 20.52
CA ASN A 45 -27.89 31.32 20.56
C ASN A 45 -28.41 31.20 19.13
N GLU A 46 -28.33 29.99 18.58
CA GLU A 46 -28.79 29.67 17.22
C GLU A 46 -30.26 30.07 17.01
N ASN A 47 -31.08 29.95 18.05
CA ASN A 47 -32.51 30.24 18.04
C ASN A 47 -32.84 31.70 18.41
N HIS A 48 -31.87 32.62 18.34
CA HIS A 48 -32.12 34.02 18.68
C HIS A 48 -33.19 34.64 17.74
N PRO A 49 -34.25 35.25 18.28
CA PRO A 49 -35.46 35.59 17.52
C PRO A 49 -35.30 36.83 16.61
N ALA A 50 -34.33 37.70 16.89
CA ALA A 50 -34.00 38.82 16.02
C ALA A 50 -32.95 38.41 14.95
N ALA A 51 -32.76 39.27 13.93
CA ALA A 51 -31.50 39.29 13.19
C ALA A 51 -30.30 39.40 14.17
N ASP A 52 -29.08 39.15 13.70
CA ASP A 52 -27.88 39.17 14.55
C ASP A 52 -27.86 40.44 15.44
N PRO A 53 -27.47 40.34 16.72
CA PRO A 53 -27.46 41.48 17.63
C PRO A 53 -26.74 42.69 17.02
N GLU A 54 -27.22 43.91 17.26
CA GLU A 54 -26.62 45.13 16.68
C GLU A 54 -25.11 45.21 16.95
N SER A 55 -24.67 44.77 18.14
CA SER A 55 -23.26 44.68 18.51
C SER A 55 -22.44 43.74 17.59
N ILE A 56 -23.04 42.66 17.10
CA ILE A 56 -22.44 41.73 16.14
C ILE A 56 -22.39 42.35 14.75
N THR A 57 -23.47 42.98 14.30
CA THR A 57 -23.50 43.65 12.99
C THR A 57 -22.43 44.75 12.93
N VAL A 58 -22.35 45.60 13.96
CA VAL A 58 -21.33 46.66 14.06
C VAL A 58 -19.91 46.07 14.07
N LEU A 59 -19.69 44.98 14.80
CA LEU A 59 -18.38 44.31 14.82
C LEU A 59 -18.03 43.75 13.44
N ALA A 60 -18.97 43.08 12.77
CA ALA A 60 -18.79 42.50 11.45
C ALA A 60 -18.47 43.56 10.39
N GLU A 61 -19.19 44.69 10.39
CA GLU A 61 -18.92 45.81 9.48
C GLU A 61 -17.51 46.37 9.67
N LYS A 62 -17.10 46.54 10.93
CA LYS A 62 -15.75 47.01 11.23
C LYS A 62 -14.68 45.99 10.80
N ILE A 63 -14.93 44.68 10.95
CA ILE A 63 -14.01 43.61 10.49
C ILE A 63 -13.92 43.68 8.97
N ALA A 64 -15.05 43.78 8.28
CA ALA A 64 -15.12 43.88 6.83
C ALA A 64 -14.35 45.11 6.30
N ALA A 65 -14.44 46.24 6.99
CA ALA A 65 -13.71 47.47 6.66
C ALA A 65 -12.22 47.45 7.02
N ALA A 66 -11.74 46.50 7.82
CA ALA A 66 -10.34 46.39 8.21
C ALA A 66 -9.50 45.65 7.15
N ASP A 67 -8.24 46.02 7.05
CA ASP A 67 -7.24 45.36 6.19
C ASP A 67 -6.75 44.04 6.81
N GLY A 68 -6.79 43.93 8.13
CA GLY A 68 -6.45 42.74 8.89
C GLY A 68 -7.02 42.80 10.31
N VAL A 69 -6.99 41.65 10.99
CA VAL A 69 -7.53 41.48 12.35
C VAL A 69 -6.45 40.92 13.27
N ILE A 70 -6.33 41.47 14.48
CA ILE A 70 -5.54 40.92 15.58
C ILE A 70 -6.50 40.45 16.67
N ILE A 71 -6.49 39.18 17.03
CA ILE A 71 -7.24 38.68 18.20
C ILE A 71 -6.25 38.52 19.36
N SER A 72 -6.48 39.23 20.46
CA SER A 72 -5.69 39.08 21.69
C SER A 72 -6.44 38.23 22.70
N THR A 73 -6.00 36.99 22.95
CA THR A 73 -6.70 36.04 23.82
C THR A 73 -5.91 35.68 25.09
N PRO A 74 -6.53 35.69 26.29
CA PRO A 74 -5.97 34.99 27.45
C PRO A 74 -6.19 33.48 27.32
N GLU A 75 -5.60 32.71 28.24
CA GLU A 75 -5.82 31.27 28.36
C GLU A 75 -6.67 30.93 29.59
N HIS A 76 -7.81 30.26 29.36
CA HIS A 76 -8.71 29.76 30.39
C HIS A 76 -8.79 28.23 30.28
N ASN A 77 -8.36 27.49 31.30
CA ASN A 77 -8.39 26.02 31.34
C ASN A 77 -7.79 25.37 30.07
N HIS A 78 -6.64 25.86 29.62
CA HIS A 78 -5.97 25.41 28.39
C HIS A 78 -6.77 25.61 27.09
N SER A 79 -7.69 26.58 27.08
CA SER A 79 -8.56 26.93 25.95
C SER A 79 -8.72 28.45 25.82
N VAL A 80 -9.32 28.88 24.70
CA VAL A 80 -9.85 30.25 24.56
C VAL A 80 -10.98 30.51 25.57
N PRO A 81 -11.20 31.76 26.00
CA PRO A 81 -12.35 32.11 26.82
C PRO A 81 -13.66 31.84 26.08
N SER A 82 -14.66 31.32 26.81
CA SER A 82 -15.99 31.03 26.25
C SER A 82 -16.63 32.22 25.50
N PRO A 83 -16.52 33.48 25.97
CA PRO A 83 -17.03 34.64 25.23
C PRO A 83 -16.38 34.83 23.85
N LEU A 84 -15.08 34.53 23.71
CA LEU A 84 -14.41 34.63 22.41
C LEU A 84 -14.92 33.57 21.44
N LYS A 85 -15.05 32.31 21.88
CA LYS A 85 -15.63 31.25 21.05
C LYS A 85 -17.05 31.61 20.61
N SER A 86 -17.85 32.13 21.55
CA SER A 86 -19.22 32.56 21.28
C SER A 86 -19.31 33.71 20.27
N VAL A 87 -18.40 34.68 20.30
CA VAL A 87 -18.35 35.76 19.30
C VAL A 87 -17.99 35.20 17.93
N ILE A 88 -17.07 34.24 17.85
CA ILE A 88 -16.72 33.60 16.58
C ILE A 88 -17.92 32.83 15.99
N GLU A 89 -18.75 32.18 16.82
CA GLU A 89 -19.99 31.54 16.38
C GLU A 89 -20.97 32.55 15.77
N TRP A 90 -21.17 33.71 16.40
CA TRP A 90 -21.94 34.80 15.80
C TRP A 90 -21.37 35.24 14.44
N LEU A 91 -20.05 35.36 14.33
CA LEU A 91 -19.34 35.79 13.12
C LEU A 91 -19.10 34.67 12.09
N SER A 92 -19.72 33.51 12.26
CA SER A 92 -19.62 32.39 11.31
C SER A 92 -20.92 31.63 11.10
N TYR A 93 -22.02 32.01 11.75
CA TYR A 93 -23.31 31.37 11.59
C TYR A 93 -24.12 31.91 10.40
N ARG A 94 -24.51 33.20 10.43
CA ARG A 94 -25.26 33.85 9.34
C ARG A 94 -24.41 34.81 8.52
N ILE A 95 -23.40 35.40 9.13
CA ILE A 95 -22.45 36.33 8.52
C ILE A 95 -21.04 35.76 8.66
N HIS A 96 -20.16 36.08 7.70
CA HIS A 96 -18.81 35.52 7.64
C HIS A 96 -17.74 36.60 7.44
N PRO A 97 -17.71 37.66 8.27
CA PRO A 97 -16.80 38.80 8.05
C PRO A 97 -15.31 38.43 8.19
N LEU A 98 -14.99 37.31 8.83
CA LEU A 98 -13.62 36.81 8.99
C LEU A 98 -13.12 36.03 7.76
N ALA A 99 -14.00 35.60 6.86
CA ALA A 99 -13.63 34.81 5.70
C ALA A 99 -12.59 35.54 4.85
N ASN A 100 -11.48 34.85 4.54
CA ASN A 100 -10.33 35.38 3.81
C ASN A 100 -9.61 36.57 4.45
N LYS A 101 -10.02 37.06 5.63
CA LYS A 101 -9.32 38.15 6.31
C LYS A 101 -7.95 37.71 6.78
N SER A 102 -6.96 38.57 6.59
CA SER A 102 -5.64 38.37 7.19
C SER A 102 -5.74 38.53 8.70
N LEU A 103 -5.39 37.49 9.46
CA LEU A 103 -5.57 37.45 10.91
C LEU A 103 -4.28 37.07 11.63
N MET A 104 -3.98 37.77 12.71
CA MET A 104 -2.90 37.43 13.66
C MET A 104 -3.50 37.16 15.04
N ILE A 105 -2.92 36.20 15.75
CA ILE A 105 -3.27 35.92 17.14
C ILE A 105 -2.11 36.39 18.02
N VAL A 106 -2.45 37.12 19.08
CA VAL A 106 -1.55 37.47 20.18
C VAL A 106 -2.19 37.09 21.49
N GLY A 107 -1.44 37.05 22.59
CA GLY A 107 -2.08 36.83 23.87
C GLY A 107 -1.19 37.11 25.07
N ALA A 108 -1.85 37.46 26.17
CA ALA A 108 -1.23 37.68 27.48
C ALA A 108 -1.94 36.83 28.54
N SER A 109 -1.17 36.06 29.32
CA SER A 109 -1.68 35.19 30.39
C SER A 109 -0.85 35.31 31.67
N TYR A 110 -1.41 34.84 32.79
CA TYR A 110 -0.81 35.02 34.11
C TYR A 110 0.47 34.22 34.35
N HIS A 111 0.61 33.07 33.70
CA HIS A 111 1.71 32.15 33.93
C HIS A 111 2.79 32.25 32.83
N PRO A 112 3.99 31.69 33.05
CA PRO A 112 5.12 31.84 32.13
C PRO A 112 4.86 31.33 30.70
N GLN A 113 3.98 30.34 30.52
CA GLN A 113 3.66 29.76 29.21
C GLN A 113 2.86 30.70 28.29
N GLY A 114 2.40 31.85 28.80
CA GLY A 114 1.58 32.77 28.02
C GLY A 114 0.24 32.15 27.63
N SER A 115 -0.24 32.46 26.44
CA SER A 115 -1.51 31.97 25.89
C SER A 115 -1.34 30.77 24.95
N SER A 116 -0.27 29.97 25.11
CA SER A 116 0.17 29.01 24.09
C SER A 116 -0.93 28.02 23.68
N ARG A 117 -1.63 27.40 24.63
CA ARG A 117 -2.67 26.42 24.31
C ARG A 117 -3.95 27.07 23.83
N ALA A 118 -4.26 28.24 24.36
CA ALA A 118 -5.38 29.04 23.86
C ALA A 118 -5.18 29.46 22.40
N GLN A 119 -3.96 29.80 21.96
CA GLN A 119 -3.70 30.14 20.56
C GLN A 119 -3.79 28.92 19.65
N VAL A 120 -3.25 27.76 20.06
CA VAL A 120 -3.39 26.51 19.30
C VAL A 120 -4.87 26.13 19.13
N HIS A 121 -5.64 26.18 20.21
CA HIS A 121 -7.07 25.89 20.15
C HIS A 121 -7.83 26.93 19.30
N LEU A 122 -7.47 28.22 19.41
CA LEU A 122 -8.06 29.26 18.56
C LEU A 122 -7.76 29.01 17.08
N ARG A 123 -6.55 28.59 16.71
CA ARG A 123 -6.21 28.24 15.32
C ARG A 123 -7.10 27.12 14.80
N GLN A 124 -7.32 26.06 15.59
CA GLN A 124 -8.23 24.98 15.24
C GLN A 124 -9.68 25.48 15.02
N ILE A 125 -10.15 26.40 15.87
CA ILE A 125 -11.48 27.02 15.71
C ILE A 125 -11.54 27.86 14.43
N LEU A 126 -10.51 28.68 14.16
CA LEU A 126 -10.46 29.54 12.98
C LEU A 126 -10.32 28.76 11.67
N ASP A 127 -9.75 27.55 11.70
CA ASP A 127 -9.63 26.65 10.55
C ASP A 127 -10.96 25.98 10.15
N SER A 128 -12.01 26.14 10.96
CA SER A 128 -13.33 25.57 10.67
C SER A 128 -13.95 26.19 9.41
N PRO A 129 -14.60 25.39 8.53
CA PRO A 129 -15.36 25.89 7.40
C PRO A 129 -16.41 26.92 7.84
N GLY A 130 -16.47 28.07 7.16
CA GLY A 130 -17.36 29.18 7.50
C GLY A 130 -16.73 30.24 8.43
N VAL A 131 -15.61 29.96 9.11
CA VAL A 131 -14.83 31.02 9.78
C VAL A 131 -13.70 31.49 8.86
N ASN A 132 -12.85 30.55 8.45
CA ASN A 132 -11.83 30.60 7.38
C ASN A 132 -11.08 31.93 7.12
N PRO A 133 -10.54 32.64 8.12
CA PRO A 133 -9.55 33.68 7.89
C PRO A 133 -8.22 33.08 7.42
N ARG A 134 -7.40 33.89 6.76
CA ARG A 134 -6.00 33.56 6.50
C ARG A 134 -5.22 33.90 7.78
N VAL A 135 -4.87 32.93 8.61
CA VAL A 135 -4.15 33.16 9.88
C VAL A 135 -2.64 33.15 9.65
N LEU A 136 -1.91 34.13 10.21
CA LEU A 136 -0.45 34.24 10.10
C LEU A 136 0.25 32.98 10.67
N PRO A 137 1.04 32.24 9.86
CA PRO A 137 1.79 31.08 10.31
C PRO A 137 3.13 31.45 10.97
N GLY A 138 3.59 30.61 11.91
CA GLY A 138 4.96 30.62 12.44
C GLY A 138 5.37 31.79 13.35
N ASN A 139 4.54 32.83 13.50
CA ASN A 139 4.84 34.01 14.32
C ASN A 139 3.80 34.14 15.46
N GLU A 140 4.12 33.57 16.63
CA GLU A 140 3.21 33.48 17.77
C GLU A 140 3.69 34.37 18.92
N PHE A 141 2.96 35.47 19.19
CA PHE A 141 3.29 36.34 20.31
C PHE A 141 2.57 35.90 21.59
N LEU A 142 3.34 35.34 22.52
CA LEU A 142 2.87 34.71 23.75
C LEU A 142 3.44 35.44 24.99
N LEU A 143 2.73 36.43 25.51
CA LEU A 143 3.16 37.18 26.68
C LEU A 143 2.81 36.44 27.99
N GLY A 144 3.82 35.81 28.60
CA GLY A 144 3.72 35.21 29.94
C GLY A 144 3.81 36.24 31.07
N ASN A 145 3.47 35.81 32.29
CA ASN A 145 3.60 36.61 33.52
C ASN A 145 2.96 38.02 33.44
N ALA A 146 1.78 38.11 32.82
CA ALA A 146 1.16 39.38 32.44
C ALA A 146 0.98 40.37 33.61
N LYS A 147 0.83 39.89 34.86
CA LYS A 147 0.69 40.74 36.06
C LYS A 147 1.88 41.65 36.30
N THR A 148 3.08 41.24 35.88
CA THR A 148 4.32 41.98 36.10
C THR A 148 4.95 42.49 34.80
N ALA A 149 4.47 42.03 33.65
CA ALA A 149 5.04 42.31 32.33
C ALA A 149 4.92 43.78 31.90
N PHE A 150 3.90 44.49 32.40
CA PHE A 150 3.63 45.89 32.07
C PHE A 150 4.10 46.85 33.17
N ASP A 151 4.52 48.06 32.79
CA ASP A 151 4.76 49.19 33.70
C ASP A 151 3.46 49.94 34.05
N SER A 152 3.57 51.02 34.82
CA SER A 152 2.41 51.84 35.24
C SER A 152 1.74 52.60 34.09
N GLU A 153 2.42 52.75 32.95
CA GLU A 153 1.88 53.38 31.74
C GLU A 153 1.33 52.35 30.73
N GLY A 154 1.40 51.06 31.06
CA GLY A 154 0.95 49.98 30.20
C GLY A 154 1.97 49.59 29.12
N ASN A 155 3.23 49.99 29.23
CA ASN A 155 4.29 49.55 28.31
C ASN A 155 4.87 48.20 28.75
N ILE A 156 5.30 47.37 27.79
CA ILE A 156 6.00 46.11 28.09
C ILE A 156 7.40 46.43 28.59
N LYS A 157 7.77 45.94 29.79
CA LYS A 157 9.05 46.25 30.45
C LYS A 157 10.27 45.64 29.78
N ASN A 158 10.11 44.46 29.18
CA ASN A 158 11.23 43.66 28.68
C ASN A 158 11.52 43.98 27.21
N GLU A 159 12.66 44.62 26.94
CA GLU A 159 13.04 45.04 25.58
C GLU A 159 13.11 43.89 24.57
N LYS A 160 13.61 42.70 24.97
CA LYS A 160 13.64 41.53 24.06
C LYS A 160 12.23 41.09 23.64
N THR A 161 11.28 41.18 24.57
CA THR A 161 9.86 40.89 24.30
C THR A 161 9.28 41.93 23.35
N VAL A 162 9.65 43.19 23.50
CA VAL A 162 9.27 44.26 22.55
C VAL A 162 9.83 43.98 21.16
N SER A 163 11.12 43.66 21.03
CA SER A 163 11.73 43.33 19.73
C SER A 163 11.07 42.13 19.05
N PHE A 164 10.69 41.11 19.82
CA PHE A 164 9.97 39.96 19.27
C PHE A 164 8.54 40.33 18.79
N LEU A 165 7.84 41.20 19.53
CA LEU A 165 6.55 41.73 19.09
C LEU A 165 6.69 42.55 17.80
N GLU A 166 7.73 43.37 17.69
CA GLU A 166 8.04 44.15 16.48
C GLU A 166 8.27 43.25 15.27
N GLN A 167 9.01 42.15 15.43
CA GLN A 167 9.17 41.14 14.39
C GLN A 167 7.81 40.54 13.98
N CYS A 168 7.01 40.09 14.94
CA CYS A 168 5.72 39.45 14.66
C CYS A 168 4.76 40.40 13.92
N ILE A 169 4.71 41.68 14.34
CA ILE A 169 3.87 42.71 13.69
C ILE A 169 4.38 43.06 12.29
N SER A 170 5.70 43.14 12.09
CA SER A 170 6.30 43.36 10.77
C SER A 170 5.91 42.25 9.78
N GLU A 171 6.00 40.99 10.20
CA GLU A 171 5.56 39.85 9.38
C GLU A 171 4.05 39.89 9.11
N PHE A 172 3.24 40.32 10.08
CA PHE A 172 1.80 40.47 9.86
C PHE A 172 1.45 41.56 8.82
N ILE A 173 2.16 42.69 8.84
CA ILE A 173 1.97 43.76 7.84
C ILE A 173 2.32 43.25 6.43
N LYS A 174 3.45 42.51 6.30
CA LYS A 174 3.82 41.86 5.02
C LYS A 174 2.74 40.89 4.56
N PHE A 175 2.23 40.08 5.48
CA PHE A 175 1.19 39.11 5.20
C PHE A 175 -0.12 39.76 4.71
N ILE A 176 -0.57 40.85 5.35
CA ILE A 176 -1.72 41.64 4.88
C ILE A 176 -1.48 42.16 3.44
N ASN A 177 -0.31 42.74 3.17
CA ASN A 177 -0.01 43.31 1.86
C ASN A 177 0.05 42.24 0.77
N SER A 178 0.66 41.09 1.04
CA SER A 178 0.68 39.95 0.12
C SER A 178 -0.73 39.44 -0.19
N ASN A 179 -1.58 39.29 0.83
CA ASN A 179 -2.97 38.87 0.65
C ASN A 179 -3.78 39.90 -0.15
N LYS A 180 -3.58 41.20 0.09
CA LYS A 180 -4.21 42.26 -0.72
C LYS A 180 -3.79 42.22 -2.19
N LEU A 181 -2.53 41.95 -2.50
CA LEU A 181 -2.06 41.82 -3.88
C LEU A 181 -2.70 40.62 -4.58
N ILE A 182 -2.88 39.51 -3.86
CA ILE A 182 -3.61 38.33 -4.34
C ILE A 182 -5.07 38.72 -4.64
N ASP A 183 -5.73 39.43 -3.71
CA ASP A 183 -7.14 39.84 -3.83
C ASP A 183 -7.35 40.95 -4.90
N GLN A 184 -6.37 41.81 -5.15
CA GLN A 184 -6.41 42.85 -6.19
C GLN A 184 -6.21 42.25 -7.59
N LYS A 185 -5.31 41.27 -7.75
CA LYS A 185 -5.16 40.52 -9.01
C LYS A 185 -6.44 39.75 -9.38
N THR A 186 -7.25 39.36 -8.38
CA THR A 186 -8.56 38.74 -8.59
C THR A 186 -9.68 39.75 -8.88
N LYS A 187 -9.52 41.04 -8.55
CA LYS A 187 -10.53 42.11 -8.78
C LYS A 187 -10.36 42.93 -10.07
N THR A 188 -9.19 42.94 -10.72
CA THR A 188 -8.93 43.71 -11.96
C THR A 188 -9.49 43.09 -13.25
N ILE A 189 -10.50 42.22 -13.15
CA ILE A 189 -11.26 41.69 -14.29
C ILE A 189 -12.65 42.36 -14.23
N PRO A 190 -12.97 43.37 -15.08
CA PRO A 190 -14.22 44.13 -14.96
C PRO A 190 -15.48 43.40 -15.46
N ASP A 191 -16.59 43.72 -14.79
CA ASP A 191 -17.95 43.22 -14.92
C ASP A 191 -18.50 43.14 -16.35
N GLN A 192 -18.70 41.91 -16.77
CA GLN A 192 -19.73 41.50 -17.71
C GLN A 192 -21.00 41.29 -16.86
N GLU A 193 -22.16 41.84 -17.24
CA GLU A 193 -23.46 41.34 -16.74
C GLU A 193 -24.58 41.29 -17.80
N LYS A 194 -24.45 42.02 -18.91
CA LYS A 194 -25.37 41.88 -20.06
C LYS A 194 -24.76 41.20 -21.28
N THR A 195 -23.45 41.12 -21.34
CA THR A 195 -22.72 40.26 -22.28
C THR A 195 -22.49 38.86 -21.68
N VAL A 196 -22.75 38.67 -20.38
CA VAL A 196 -22.57 37.40 -19.65
C VAL A 196 -23.44 36.30 -20.21
N GLN A 197 -24.72 36.53 -20.51
CA GLN A 197 -25.52 35.45 -21.11
C GLN A 197 -25.00 35.00 -22.49
N ALA A 198 -24.25 35.85 -23.21
CA ALA A 198 -23.64 35.51 -24.50
C ALA A 198 -22.18 34.99 -24.36
N LEU A 199 -21.46 35.36 -23.30
CA LEU A 199 -20.06 34.98 -23.05
C LEU A 199 -19.88 33.86 -22.00
N THR A 200 -20.89 33.55 -21.18
CA THR A 200 -20.89 32.36 -20.31
C THR A 200 -20.96 31.07 -21.11
N GLN A 201 -21.39 31.12 -22.37
CA GLN A 201 -21.25 29.99 -23.28
C GLN A 201 -19.83 29.83 -23.83
N SER A 202 -18.95 30.85 -23.75
CA SER A 202 -17.63 30.78 -24.41
C SER A 202 -16.41 30.78 -23.47
N VAL A 203 -16.52 31.22 -22.20
CA VAL A 203 -15.35 31.36 -21.29
C VAL A 203 -15.24 30.28 -20.21
N PHE A 204 -16.30 29.50 -19.93
CA PHE A 204 -16.19 28.23 -19.17
C PHE A 204 -15.51 27.10 -19.96
N ALA A 205 -15.01 27.37 -21.16
CA ALA A 205 -14.44 26.37 -22.08
C ALA A 205 -12.93 26.07 -21.86
N SER A 206 -12.26 26.66 -20.85
CA SER A 206 -10.84 26.35 -20.62
C SER A 206 -10.42 26.42 -19.16
N SER A 207 -10.64 25.31 -18.44
CA SER A 207 -9.62 24.77 -17.53
C SER A 207 -8.25 24.75 -18.25
N PRO A 208 -7.08 24.82 -17.57
CA PRO A 208 -5.81 24.56 -18.23
C PRO A 208 -5.97 23.24 -18.97
N LYS A 209 -5.90 23.28 -20.31
CA LYS A 209 -6.11 22.08 -21.12
C LYS A 209 -4.99 21.13 -20.76
N ILE A 210 -5.32 20.10 -20.00
CA ILE A 210 -4.44 18.95 -19.82
C ILE A 210 -4.18 18.44 -21.23
N GLN A 211 -2.91 18.48 -21.64
CA GLN A 211 -2.51 17.87 -22.88
C GLN A 211 -2.48 16.37 -22.63
N TRP A 212 -3.49 15.69 -23.19
CA TRP A 212 -3.60 14.23 -23.16
C TRP A 212 -2.76 13.63 -24.27
N ASP A 213 -1.93 12.65 -23.91
CA ASP A 213 -1.09 11.91 -24.85
C ASP A 213 -1.87 10.74 -25.49
N ALA A 214 -2.83 10.17 -24.76
CA ALA A 214 -3.77 9.18 -25.26
C ALA A 214 -5.07 9.18 -24.44
N ASN A 215 -6.13 8.59 -25.01
CA ASN A 215 -7.45 8.52 -24.40
C ASN A 215 -7.95 7.08 -24.40
N TYR A 216 -8.45 6.63 -23.26
CA TYR A 216 -9.04 5.30 -23.06
C TYR A 216 -10.35 5.43 -22.30
N ASP A 217 -11.23 4.44 -22.45
CA ASP A 217 -12.46 4.39 -21.67
C ASP A 217 -12.12 4.01 -20.22
N VAL A 218 -11.26 3.01 -20.05
CA VAL A 218 -10.79 2.53 -18.75
C VAL A 218 -9.28 2.42 -18.75
N VAL A 219 -8.65 2.87 -17.66
CA VAL A 219 -7.22 2.63 -17.42
C VAL A 219 -7.06 1.74 -16.20
N VAL A 220 -6.35 0.62 -16.35
CA VAL A 220 -6.09 -0.37 -15.30
C VAL A 220 -4.60 -0.33 -14.94
N LEU A 221 -4.30 -0.14 -13.66
CA LEU A 221 -2.93 0.01 -13.16
C LEU A 221 -2.47 -1.26 -12.45
N GLY A 222 -1.55 -2.00 -13.07
CA GLY A 222 -1.00 -3.28 -12.61
C GLY A 222 -1.55 -4.46 -13.40
N PHE A 223 -0.68 -5.25 -14.03
CA PHE A 223 -1.03 -6.44 -14.81
C PHE A 223 -0.81 -7.72 -13.98
N GLY A 224 -1.37 -7.74 -12.78
CA GLY A 224 -1.53 -8.94 -11.94
C GLY A 224 -2.86 -9.67 -12.22
N GLY A 225 -3.22 -10.65 -11.39
CA GLY A 225 -4.49 -11.37 -11.54
C GLY A 225 -5.73 -10.46 -11.48
N ALA A 226 -5.71 -9.47 -10.58
CA ALA A 226 -6.79 -8.49 -10.45
C ALA A 226 -6.90 -7.58 -11.70
N GLY A 227 -5.77 -7.05 -12.16
CA GLY A 227 -5.74 -6.15 -13.31
C GLY A 227 -6.03 -6.83 -14.64
N ALA A 228 -5.51 -8.05 -14.85
CA ALA A 228 -5.85 -8.89 -16.00
C ALA A 228 -7.36 -9.14 -16.05
N THR A 229 -7.96 -9.46 -14.90
CA THR A 229 -9.41 -9.67 -14.78
C THR A 229 -10.18 -8.39 -15.04
N ALA A 230 -9.81 -7.28 -14.42
CA ALA A 230 -10.48 -5.99 -14.60
C ALA A 230 -10.41 -5.49 -16.04
N ALA A 231 -9.25 -5.54 -16.68
CA ALA A 231 -9.07 -5.12 -18.06
C ALA A 231 -9.91 -5.97 -19.02
N ARG A 232 -9.90 -7.30 -18.82
CA ARG A 232 -10.70 -8.23 -19.61
C ARG A 232 -12.20 -7.92 -19.47
N PHE A 233 -12.72 -7.81 -18.25
CA PHE A 233 -14.15 -7.56 -18.06
C PHE A 233 -14.57 -6.17 -18.52
N ALA A 234 -13.72 -5.15 -18.36
CA ALA A 234 -13.99 -3.83 -18.94
C ALA A 234 -14.10 -3.91 -20.48
N ALA A 235 -13.20 -4.64 -21.14
CA ALA A 235 -13.25 -4.85 -22.59
C ALA A 235 -14.44 -5.71 -23.05
N ASP A 236 -14.87 -6.68 -22.24
CA ASP A 236 -16.09 -7.48 -22.48
C ASP A 236 -17.36 -6.60 -22.39
N GLU A 237 -17.36 -5.57 -21.52
CA GLU A 237 -18.42 -4.53 -21.46
C GLU A 237 -18.28 -3.46 -22.57
N GLY A 238 -17.30 -3.60 -23.47
CA GLY A 238 -17.13 -2.75 -24.65
C GLY A 238 -16.18 -1.57 -24.51
N ALA A 239 -15.50 -1.42 -23.37
CA ALA A 239 -14.51 -0.35 -23.17
C ALA A 239 -13.22 -0.60 -23.99
N LYS A 240 -12.62 0.48 -24.53
CA LYS A 240 -11.21 0.49 -24.94
C LYS A 240 -10.35 0.70 -23.70
N VAL A 241 -9.47 -0.26 -23.41
CA VAL A 241 -8.72 -0.34 -22.15
C VAL A 241 -7.24 -0.12 -22.37
N LEU A 242 -6.62 0.67 -21.50
CA LEU A 242 -5.17 0.64 -21.28
C LEU A 242 -4.87 -0.14 -20.01
N LEU A 243 -4.01 -1.14 -20.10
CA LEU A 243 -3.50 -1.91 -18.97
C LEU A 243 -1.99 -1.68 -18.86
N VAL A 244 -1.52 -1.13 -17.73
CA VAL A 244 -0.10 -0.83 -17.55
C VAL A 244 0.51 -1.70 -16.45
N ASP A 245 1.78 -2.07 -16.58
CA ASP A 245 2.56 -2.70 -15.51
C ASP A 245 3.93 -2.05 -15.37
N ALA A 246 4.39 -1.88 -14.14
CA ALA A 246 5.74 -1.40 -13.86
C ALA A 246 6.82 -2.45 -14.19
N ALA A 247 6.45 -3.73 -14.24
CA ALA A 247 7.32 -4.81 -14.64
C ALA A 247 7.55 -4.82 -16.17
N PRO A 248 8.74 -5.23 -16.64
CA PRO A 248 8.98 -5.50 -18.05
C PRO A 248 8.13 -6.68 -18.54
N GLU A 249 7.98 -6.79 -19.87
CA GLU A 249 7.38 -7.97 -20.50
C GLU A 249 8.11 -9.24 -20.04
N GLY A 250 7.32 -10.27 -19.75
CA GLY A 250 7.79 -11.51 -19.17
C GLY A 250 8.02 -11.44 -17.66
N SER A 251 7.81 -10.29 -17.02
CA SER A 251 7.90 -10.13 -15.56
C SER A 251 6.60 -9.66 -14.90
N GLU A 252 5.57 -9.39 -15.70
CA GLU A 252 4.22 -9.07 -15.24
C GLU A 252 3.57 -10.26 -14.49
N GLY A 253 2.35 -10.05 -13.99
CA GLY A 253 1.58 -11.04 -13.24
C GLY A 253 1.75 -10.96 -11.72
N GLY A 254 2.65 -10.10 -11.23
CA GLY A 254 2.81 -9.80 -9.81
C GLY A 254 2.92 -11.05 -8.92
N ASN A 255 2.30 -11.00 -7.74
CA ASN A 255 2.19 -12.15 -6.84
C ASN A 255 1.40 -13.32 -7.45
N THR A 256 0.41 -13.03 -8.31
CA THR A 256 -0.41 -14.07 -8.96
C THR A 256 0.47 -15.08 -9.69
N ARG A 257 1.45 -14.64 -10.48
CA ARG A 257 2.34 -15.51 -11.24
C ARG A 257 3.19 -16.45 -10.38
N VAL A 258 3.65 -15.99 -9.22
CA VAL A 258 4.60 -16.73 -8.37
C VAL A 258 3.94 -17.43 -7.18
N SER A 259 2.61 -17.39 -7.08
CA SER A 259 1.84 -18.08 -6.05
C SER A 259 1.65 -19.58 -6.36
N HIS A 260 1.13 -20.34 -5.39
CA HIS A 260 0.74 -21.74 -5.60
C HIS A 260 -0.48 -21.93 -6.52
N GLN A 261 -1.15 -20.85 -6.99
CA GLN A 261 -2.33 -20.90 -7.87
C GLN A 261 -3.61 -21.51 -7.23
N LEU A 262 -3.68 -21.56 -5.90
CA LEU A 262 -4.85 -22.02 -5.13
C LEU A 262 -5.89 -20.90 -5.02
N ILE A 263 -7.12 -21.12 -5.45
CA ILE A 263 -8.20 -20.12 -5.40
C ILE A 263 -9.18 -20.52 -4.31
N ALA A 264 -9.37 -19.69 -3.27
CA ALA A 264 -10.37 -19.99 -2.25
C ALA A 264 -11.77 -20.11 -2.85
N SER A 265 -12.53 -21.09 -2.39
CA SER A 265 -13.90 -21.37 -2.82
C SER A 265 -14.71 -22.01 -1.69
N GLY A 266 -15.97 -22.33 -1.95
CA GLY A 266 -16.77 -23.12 -1.03
C GLY A 266 -18.19 -23.33 -1.50
N ASP A 267 -19.03 -23.91 -0.65
CA ASP A 267 -20.36 -24.41 -1.05
C ASP A 267 -21.55 -23.80 -0.30
N ASN A 268 -21.32 -23.04 0.77
CA ASN A 268 -22.38 -22.47 1.59
C ASN A 268 -22.05 -21.05 2.06
N PHE A 269 -22.92 -20.11 1.71
CA PHE A 269 -22.75 -18.69 2.01
C PHE A 269 -22.73 -18.39 3.50
N ASP A 270 -23.72 -18.85 4.27
CA ASP A 270 -23.85 -18.52 5.70
C ASP A 270 -22.68 -19.08 6.51
N ASN A 271 -22.25 -20.31 6.20
CA ASN A 271 -21.10 -20.95 6.83
C ASN A 271 -19.81 -20.18 6.54
N LEU A 272 -19.52 -19.88 5.27
CA LEU A 272 -18.32 -19.12 4.90
C LEU A 272 -18.34 -17.71 5.50
N LYS A 273 -19.50 -17.03 5.50
CA LYS A 273 -19.65 -15.73 6.15
C LYS A 273 -19.29 -15.82 7.64
N SER A 274 -19.80 -16.83 8.33
CA SER A 274 -19.45 -17.06 9.74
C SER A 274 -17.95 -17.29 9.91
N TYR A 275 -17.34 -18.09 9.05
CA TYR A 275 -15.91 -18.41 9.08
C TYR A 275 -15.03 -17.16 8.89
N TYR A 276 -15.26 -16.38 7.84
CA TYR A 276 -14.51 -15.16 7.57
C TYR A 276 -14.75 -14.05 8.60
N LYS A 277 -15.95 -13.96 9.20
CA LYS A 277 -16.19 -13.04 10.31
C LYS A 277 -15.33 -13.40 11.54
N GLN A 278 -15.29 -14.67 11.93
CA GLN A 278 -14.47 -15.12 13.06
C GLN A 278 -12.97 -14.90 12.81
N MET A 279 -12.49 -15.12 11.58
CA MET A 279 -11.09 -14.84 11.22
C MET A 279 -10.71 -13.36 11.37
N ALA A 280 -11.65 -12.46 11.03
CA ALA A 280 -11.42 -11.03 11.14
C ALA A 280 -11.38 -10.53 12.58
N GLU A 281 -12.03 -11.21 13.54
CA GLU A 281 -12.10 -10.76 14.93
C GLU A 281 -10.70 -10.59 15.57
N PRO A 282 -10.47 -9.50 16.33
CA PRO A 282 -11.44 -8.48 16.77
C PRO A 282 -11.57 -7.28 15.82
N ILE A 283 -11.04 -7.35 14.61
CA ILE A 283 -11.11 -6.28 13.62
C ILE A 283 -12.49 -6.27 12.97
N GLY A 284 -13.16 -5.12 12.98
CA GLY A 284 -14.42 -4.93 12.28
C GLY A 284 -14.21 -4.89 10.77
N ILE A 285 -15.03 -5.64 10.03
CA ILE A 285 -15.07 -5.65 8.57
C ILE A 285 -16.43 -5.14 8.08
N ASP A 286 -16.46 -4.59 6.88
CA ASP A 286 -17.69 -4.13 6.24
C ASP A 286 -18.52 -5.33 5.77
N ASP A 287 -19.75 -5.46 6.27
CA ASP A 287 -20.61 -6.61 6.01
C ASP A 287 -20.99 -6.75 4.54
N ASP A 288 -21.17 -5.65 3.79
CA ASP A 288 -21.54 -5.69 2.39
C ASP A 288 -20.36 -6.11 1.52
N VAL A 289 -19.16 -5.61 1.85
CA VAL A 289 -17.91 -6.05 1.21
C VAL A 289 -17.69 -7.54 1.47
N LEU A 290 -17.82 -7.99 2.73
CA LEU A 290 -17.65 -9.39 3.08
C LEU A 290 -18.67 -10.28 2.36
N ASN A 291 -19.95 -9.90 2.35
CA ASN A 291 -20.99 -10.67 1.65
C ASN A 291 -20.64 -10.81 0.17
N THR A 292 -20.20 -9.73 -0.48
CA THR A 292 -19.79 -9.74 -1.89
C THR A 292 -18.63 -10.71 -2.14
N PHE A 293 -17.63 -10.70 -1.25
CA PHE A 293 -16.51 -11.62 -1.34
C PHE A 293 -16.97 -13.08 -1.17
N VAL A 294 -17.77 -13.38 -0.15
CA VAL A 294 -18.27 -14.73 0.14
C VAL A 294 -19.19 -15.26 -0.95
N GLU A 295 -20.07 -14.43 -1.53
CA GLU A 295 -20.86 -14.78 -2.72
C GLU A 295 -19.96 -15.20 -3.88
N GLY A 296 -18.86 -14.46 -4.08
CA GLY A 296 -17.84 -14.79 -5.07
C GLY A 296 -17.16 -16.14 -4.81
N LEU A 297 -16.84 -16.46 -3.54
CA LEU A 297 -16.27 -17.77 -3.16
C LEU A 297 -17.22 -18.92 -3.48
N VAL A 298 -18.50 -18.78 -3.14
CA VAL A 298 -19.53 -19.80 -3.45
C VAL A 298 -19.70 -19.95 -4.97
N GLY A 299 -19.60 -18.85 -5.71
CA GLY A 299 -19.67 -18.83 -7.18
C GLY A 299 -18.39 -19.28 -7.91
N MET A 300 -17.30 -19.55 -7.20
CA MET A 300 -15.96 -19.61 -7.81
C MET A 300 -15.80 -20.74 -8.84
N ASN A 301 -16.34 -21.93 -8.58
CA ASN A 301 -16.29 -23.03 -9.54
C ASN A 301 -16.99 -22.67 -10.86
N ASN A 302 -18.15 -22.01 -10.77
CA ASN A 302 -18.86 -21.51 -11.95
C ASN A 302 -18.08 -20.40 -12.64
N TYR A 303 -17.39 -19.54 -11.88
CA TYR A 303 -16.53 -18.50 -12.44
C TYR A 303 -15.41 -19.12 -13.28
N VAL A 304 -14.66 -20.08 -12.74
CA VAL A 304 -13.55 -20.75 -13.43
C VAL A 304 -14.06 -21.43 -14.71
N LYS A 305 -15.17 -22.16 -14.61
CA LYS A 305 -15.80 -22.81 -15.77
C LYS A 305 -16.25 -21.83 -16.85
N LYS A 306 -17.00 -20.80 -16.46
CA LYS A 306 -17.67 -19.89 -17.40
C LYS A 306 -16.71 -18.89 -18.02
N TYR A 307 -15.78 -18.36 -17.23
CA TYR A 307 -14.96 -17.24 -17.64
C TYR A 307 -13.53 -17.66 -17.98
N LEU A 308 -12.98 -18.71 -17.35
CA LEU A 308 -11.63 -19.18 -17.69
C LEU A 308 -11.64 -20.32 -18.71
N ASP A 309 -12.81 -20.84 -19.07
CA ASP A 309 -13.00 -21.97 -20.00
C ASP A 309 -12.27 -23.24 -19.53
N VAL A 310 -12.29 -23.47 -18.21
CA VAL A 310 -11.57 -24.56 -17.53
C VAL A 310 -12.51 -25.30 -16.59
N GLU A 311 -12.50 -26.63 -16.63
CA GLU A 311 -13.20 -27.41 -15.60
C GLU A 311 -12.49 -27.25 -14.25
N PRO A 312 -13.18 -26.77 -13.20
CA PRO A 312 -12.55 -26.52 -11.92
C PRO A 312 -12.21 -27.83 -11.20
N PHE A 313 -11.04 -27.86 -10.59
CA PHE A 313 -10.56 -28.98 -9.77
C PHE A 313 -10.68 -28.60 -8.29
N SER A 314 -11.42 -29.38 -7.51
CA SER A 314 -11.58 -29.19 -6.06
C SER A 314 -10.48 -29.95 -5.33
N ILE A 315 -9.70 -29.22 -4.52
CA ILE A 315 -8.63 -29.79 -3.70
C ILE A 315 -9.22 -30.79 -2.70
N ARG A 316 -10.30 -30.43 -2.00
CA ARG A 316 -10.97 -31.30 -1.04
C ARG A 316 -11.40 -32.64 -1.67
N LYS A 317 -11.92 -32.63 -2.89
CA LYS A 317 -12.46 -33.84 -3.56
C LYS A 317 -11.39 -34.74 -4.18
N GLN A 318 -10.23 -34.21 -4.53
CA GLN A 318 -9.25 -34.98 -5.30
C GLN A 318 -8.00 -35.34 -4.49
N TRP A 319 -7.67 -34.60 -3.43
CA TRP A 319 -6.52 -34.91 -2.56
C TRP A 319 -6.91 -35.64 -1.27
N ILE A 320 -8.05 -36.37 -1.31
CA ILE A 320 -8.71 -37.08 -0.20
C ILE A 320 -7.77 -38.02 0.58
N GLU A 321 -6.72 -38.54 -0.03
CA GLU A 321 -5.81 -39.53 0.60
C GLU A 321 -4.60 -38.92 1.32
N SER A 322 -4.42 -37.60 1.24
CA SER A 322 -3.32 -36.89 1.92
C SER A 322 -3.85 -36.02 3.07
N ASP A 323 -3.06 -35.84 4.12
CA ASP A 323 -3.37 -35.05 5.32
C ASP A 323 -3.45 -33.52 5.04
N LEU A 324 -4.08 -33.16 3.92
CA LEU A 324 -4.24 -31.81 3.38
C LEU A 324 -5.56 -31.17 3.82
N SER A 325 -6.26 -31.76 4.81
CA SER A 325 -7.38 -31.11 5.49
C SER A 325 -6.97 -29.73 6.01
N ALA A 326 -5.74 -29.60 6.51
CA ALA A 326 -5.14 -28.35 6.96
C ALA A 326 -4.99 -27.28 5.85
N VAL A 327 -4.97 -27.68 4.57
CA VAL A 327 -4.92 -26.73 3.45
C VAL A 327 -6.29 -26.09 3.23
N THR A 328 -7.38 -26.87 3.33
CA THR A 328 -8.75 -26.38 3.11
C THR A 328 -9.46 -25.89 4.36
N GLU A 329 -9.02 -26.35 5.54
CA GLU A 329 -9.63 -26.08 6.85
C GLU A 329 -8.57 -25.49 7.78
N GLU A 330 -8.08 -24.30 7.42
CA GLU A 330 -6.94 -23.71 8.11
C GLU A 330 -7.23 -23.37 9.58
N TYR A 331 -8.45 -22.91 9.89
CA TYR A 331 -8.93 -22.64 11.25
C TYR A 331 -10.11 -23.57 11.63
N PRO A 332 -9.85 -24.87 11.90
CA PRO A 332 -10.89 -25.89 12.10
C PRO A 332 -11.80 -25.62 13.31
N GLU A 333 -11.36 -24.81 14.28
CA GLU A 333 -12.16 -24.43 15.43
C GLU A 333 -13.25 -23.40 15.12
N PHE A 334 -13.18 -22.72 13.98
CA PHE A 334 -14.17 -21.71 13.60
C PHE A 334 -15.39 -22.33 12.93
N SER A 335 -16.57 -21.84 13.31
CA SER A 335 -17.82 -22.30 12.73
C SER A 335 -17.86 -22.01 11.22
N GLY A 336 -18.32 -22.98 10.43
CA GLY A 336 -18.46 -22.87 8.97
C GLY A 336 -17.23 -23.27 8.14
N VAL A 337 -16.10 -23.61 8.77
CA VAL A 337 -14.86 -24.03 8.10
C VAL A 337 -15.05 -25.20 7.12
N HIS A 338 -15.95 -26.15 7.42
CA HIS A 338 -16.18 -27.32 6.56
C HIS A 338 -16.82 -26.99 5.20
N SER A 339 -17.30 -25.76 5.00
CA SER A 339 -17.76 -25.27 3.70
C SER A 339 -16.65 -24.62 2.87
N ALA A 340 -15.45 -24.43 3.43
CA ALA A 340 -14.30 -23.89 2.71
C ALA A 340 -13.63 -24.96 1.83
N ASP A 341 -13.23 -24.58 0.63
CA ASP A 341 -12.49 -25.41 -0.30
C ASP A 341 -11.46 -24.55 -1.04
N MET A 342 -10.63 -25.20 -1.84
CA MET A 342 -9.78 -24.54 -2.82
C MET A 342 -10.05 -25.11 -4.20
N THR A 343 -10.19 -24.21 -5.16
CA THR A 343 -10.30 -24.51 -6.58
C THR A 343 -8.95 -24.25 -7.25
N VAL A 344 -8.54 -25.19 -8.10
CA VAL A 344 -7.42 -25.04 -9.02
C VAL A 344 -7.88 -25.23 -10.47
N VAL A 345 -7.09 -24.69 -11.40
CA VAL A 345 -7.40 -24.72 -12.84
C VAL A 345 -6.91 -25.99 -13.54
N HIS A 346 -6.14 -26.82 -12.84
CA HIS A 346 -5.74 -28.16 -13.23
C HIS A 346 -5.21 -28.90 -11.99
N GLU A 347 -4.87 -30.19 -12.09
CA GLU A 347 -4.44 -31.02 -10.95
C GLU A 347 -3.18 -30.51 -10.23
N GLY A 348 -2.29 -29.78 -10.93
CA GLY A 348 -1.04 -29.26 -10.38
C GLY A 348 -1.16 -27.87 -9.76
N ILE A 349 -0.13 -27.52 -8.98
CA ILE A 349 0.03 -26.21 -8.32
C ILE A 349 1.43 -25.63 -8.57
N ALA A 350 1.60 -24.34 -8.24
CA ALA A 350 2.89 -23.64 -8.27
C ALA A 350 3.59 -23.57 -9.65
N ASP A 351 2.82 -23.57 -10.73
CA ASP A 351 3.32 -23.61 -12.11
C ASP A 351 2.82 -22.45 -12.99
N ALA A 352 2.26 -21.42 -12.35
CA ALA A 352 1.71 -20.23 -13.00
C ALA A 352 0.53 -20.51 -13.97
N ALA A 353 -0.12 -21.67 -13.91
CA ALA A 353 -1.20 -22.01 -14.85
C ALA A 353 -2.37 -21.01 -14.82
N LEU A 354 -2.83 -20.60 -13.64
CA LEU A 354 -3.90 -19.59 -13.53
C LEU A 354 -3.44 -18.25 -14.14
N TRP A 355 -2.22 -17.80 -13.80
CA TRP A 355 -1.65 -16.58 -14.39
C TRP A 355 -1.64 -16.64 -15.92
N LYS A 356 -1.14 -17.74 -16.52
CA LYS A 356 -1.09 -17.92 -17.97
C LYS A 356 -2.47 -17.81 -18.62
N ILE A 357 -3.49 -18.40 -17.99
CA ILE A 357 -4.87 -18.29 -18.47
C ILE A 357 -5.34 -16.84 -18.40
N LEU A 358 -5.12 -16.14 -17.28
CA LEU A 358 -5.53 -14.74 -17.13
C LEU A 358 -4.85 -13.82 -18.14
N ARG A 359 -3.53 -13.99 -18.36
CA ARG A 359 -2.77 -13.30 -19.40
C ARG A 359 -3.35 -13.59 -20.79
N GLN A 360 -3.63 -14.86 -21.09
CA GLN A 360 -4.23 -15.25 -22.37
C GLN A 360 -5.60 -14.59 -22.60
N LYS A 361 -6.43 -14.46 -21.55
CA LYS A 361 -7.72 -13.74 -21.66
C LYS A 361 -7.56 -12.26 -21.99
N VAL A 362 -6.46 -11.63 -21.60
CA VAL A 362 -6.11 -10.27 -22.06
C VAL A 362 -5.65 -10.29 -23.53
N VAL A 363 -4.75 -11.20 -23.89
CA VAL A 363 -4.22 -11.33 -25.26
C VAL A 363 -5.32 -11.62 -26.30
N GLU A 364 -6.30 -12.46 -25.98
CA GLU A 364 -7.49 -12.73 -26.81
C GLU A 364 -8.27 -11.45 -27.16
N ARG A 365 -8.10 -10.37 -26.39
CA ARG A 365 -8.76 -9.07 -26.52
C ARG A 365 -7.78 -7.96 -26.90
N ALA A 366 -6.65 -8.30 -27.52
CA ALA A 366 -5.64 -7.32 -27.94
C ALA A 366 -6.15 -6.27 -28.95
N ASP A 367 -7.34 -6.45 -29.53
CA ASP A 367 -8.04 -5.42 -30.31
C ASP A 367 -8.65 -4.32 -29.42
N LYS A 368 -9.00 -4.65 -28.17
CA LYS A 368 -9.64 -3.76 -27.19
C LYS A 368 -8.75 -3.38 -26.01
N ILE A 369 -7.69 -4.13 -25.74
CA ILE A 369 -6.78 -3.88 -24.61
C ILE A 369 -5.40 -3.57 -25.17
N ASP A 370 -4.94 -2.35 -24.94
CA ASP A 370 -3.53 -2.02 -25.12
C ASP A 370 -2.80 -2.30 -23.80
N VAL A 371 -1.63 -2.91 -23.88
CA VAL A 371 -0.80 -3.20 -22.72
C VAL A 371 0.52 -2.48 -22.82
N TRP A 372 0.94 -1.81 -21.75
CA TRP A 372 2.26 -1.21 -21.63
C TRP A 372 3.06 -1.83 -20.49
N PHE A 373 4.27 -2.28 -20.81
CA PHE A 373 5.25 -2.81 -19.84
C PHE A 373 6.27 -1.72 -19.47
N ASN A 374 7.05 -1.93 -18.41
CA ASN A 374 7.98 -0.91 -17.89
C ASN A 374 7.32 0.45 -17.69
N SER A 375 6.04 0.43 -17.31
CA SER A 375 5.16 1.60 -17.35
C SER A 375 4.55 1.91 -15.98
N PRO A 376 5.37 2.36 -15.01
CA PRO A 376 4.86 2.67 -13.68
C PRO A 376 3.89 3.85 -13.74
N ALA A 377 2.70 3.65 -13.16
CA ALA A 377 1.79 4.75 -12.88
C ALA A 377 2.32 5.59 -11.71
N LEU A 378 2.24 6.91 -11.86
CA LEU A 378 2.84 7.87 -10.94
C LEU A 378 1.80 8.64 -10.13
N HIS A 379 0.77 9.16 -10.81
CA HIS A 379 -0.25 10.03 -10.22
C HIS A 379 -1.62 9.78 -10.84
N LEU A 380 -2.67 9.89 -10.04
CA LEU A 380 -4.04 10.09 -10.50
C LEU A 380 -4.24 11.56 -10.89
N ILE A 381 -4.97 11.78 -11.97
CA ILE A 381 -5.38 13.12 -12.39
C ILE A 381 -6.83 13.32 -11.95
N GLN A 382 -7.02 14.16 -10.93
CA GLN A 382 -8.33 14.47 -10.36
C GLN A 382 -8.82 15.86 -10.82
N ASP A 383 -10.07 15.94 -11.25
CA ASP A 383 -10.70 17.22 -11.55
C ASP A 383 -10.83 18.07 -10.28
N SER A 384 -10.32 19.30 -10.36
CA SER A 384 -10.20 20.17 -9.19
C SER A 384 -11.53 20.58 -8.55
N GLN A 385 -12.62 20.63 -9.34
CA GLN A 385 -13.95 21.07 -8.92
C GLN A 385 -14.81 19.91 -8.46
N THR A 386 -14.96 18.89 -9.31
CA THR A 386 -15.84 17.73 -9.10
C THR A 386 -15.20 16.64 -8.24
N LYS A 387 -13.86 16.66 -8.11
CA LYS A 387 -13.06 15.61 -7.47
C LYS A 387 -13.13 14.24 -8.17
N THR A 388 -13.67 14.19 -9.37
CA THR A 388 -13.70 12.99 -10.21
C THR A 388 -12.31 12.67 -10.74
N ILE A 389 -11.96 11.38 -10.79
CA ILE A 389 -10.73 10.94 -11.47
C ILE A 389 -10.97 10.94 -12.99
N ILE A 390 -10.15 11.70 -13.71
CA ILE A 390 -10.29 11.92 -15.15
C ILE A 390 -9.12 11.36 -15.97
N GLY A 391 -8.12 10.78 -15.31
CA GLY A 391 -6.97 10.19 -15.97
C GLY A 391 -5.84 9.82 -15.00
N VAL A 392 -4.70 9.48 -15.56
CA VAL A 392 -3.49 9.08 -14.83
C VAL A 392 -2.24 9.62 -15.50
N GLN A 393 -1.16 9.78 -14.74
CA GLN A 393 0.20 9.95 -15.26
C GLN A 393 0.92 8.61 -15.23
N VAL A 394 1.46 8.20 -16.36
CA VAL A 394 2.24 6.96 -16.52
C VAL A 394 3.57 7.32 -17.16
N GLU A 395 4.68 6.88 -16.58
CA GLU A 395 5.95 6.89 -17.29
C GLU A 395 5.94 5.73 -18.28
N HIS A 396 6.11 5.99 -19.58
CA HIS A 396 6.19 4.97 -20.61
C HIS A 396 7.26 5.39 -21.62
N GLU A 397 8.19 4.49 -21.95
CA GLU A 397 9.38 4.78 -22.75
C GLU A 397 10.23 5.95 -22.17
N HIS A 398 10.35 6.02 -20.84
CA HIS A 398 11.05 7.09 -20.12
C HIS A 398 10.44 8.49 -20.29
N VAL A 399 9.19 8.59 -20.78
CA VAL A 399 8.43 9.83 -20.90
C VAL A 399 7.23 9.75 -19.97
N VAL A 400 7.02 10.78 -19.14
CA VAL A 400 5.80 10.91 -18.36
C VAL A 400 4.67 11.35 -19.28
N ARG A 401 3.62 10.54 -19.38
CA ARG A 401 2.46 10.74 -20.27
C ARG A 401 1.19 10.92 -19.46
N ASN A 402 0.35 11.89 -19.85
CA ASN A 402 -0.99 12.07 -19.29
C ASN A 402 -1.98 11.25 -20.11
N ILE A 403 -2.60 10.26 -19.48
CA ILE A 403 -3.57 9.37 -20.12
C ILE A 403 -4.97 9.70 -19.61
N GLN A 404 -5.88 10.04 -20.52
CA GLN A 404 -7.26 10.31 -20.16
C GLN A 404 -8.00 8.98 -19.93
N ALA A 405 -8.78 8.92 -18.85
CA ALA A 405 -9.72 7.84 -18.57
C ALA A 405 -11.15 8.39 -18.60
N GLN A 406 -11.97 7.97 -19.57
CA GLN A 406 -13.31 8.52 -19.74
C GLN A 406 -14.32 7.97 -18.72
N ASN A 407 -14.24 6.68 -18.38
CA ASN A 407 -15.24 6.04 -17.53
C ASN A 407 -14.69 5.68 -16.15
N GLY A 408 -13.41 5.32 -16.06
CA GLY A 408 -12.79 5.07 -14.75
C GLY A 408 -11.35 4.59 -14.78
N VAL A 409 -10.73 4.65 -13.61
CA VAL A 409 -9.40 4.10 -13.32
C VAL A 409 -9.55 2.96 -12.31
N VAL A 410 -8.92 1.82 -12.58
CA VAL A 410 -8.85 0.68 -11.66
C VAL A 410 -7.44 0.55 -11.13
N LEU A 411 -7.27 0.74 -9.82
CA LEU A 411 -6.02 0.48 -9.11
C LEU A 411 -5.93 -1.03 -8.79
N ALA A 412 -5.04 -1.75 -9.47
CA ALA A 412 -4.80 -3.19 -9.28
C ALA A 412 -3.30 -3.47 -9.01
N THR A 413 -2.68 -2.62 -8.19
CA THR A 413 -1.22 -2.50 -8.09
C THR A 413 -0.56 -3.41 -7.06
N GLY A 414 -1.30 -4.37 -6.50
CA GLY A 414 -0.82 -5.20 -5.40
C GLY A 414 -0.60 -4.42 -4.08
N GLY A 415 0.12 -5.06 -3.16
CA GLY A 415 0.43 -4.55 -1.84
C GLY A 415 1.68 -3.66 -1.75
N PHE A 416 2.29 -3.63 -0.57
CA PHE A 416 3.48 -2.82 -0.26
C PHE A 416 4.66 -3.62 0.28
N GLU A 417 4.74 -4.91 -0.06
CA GLU A 417 5.70 -5.87 0.50
C GLU A 417 7.18 -5.51 0.25
N ASN A 418 7.44 -4.68 -0.76
CA ASN A 418 8.78 -4.21 -1.13
C ASN A 418 9.00 -2.73 -0.80
N ASN A 419 8.13 -2.13 0.02
CA ASN A 419 8.26 -0.75 0.47
C ASN A 419 8.64 -0.69 1.95
N GLN A 420 9.95 -0.58 2.19
CA GLN A 420 10.52 -0.52 3.54
C GLN A 420 9.86 0.53 4.44
N GLN A 421 9.62 1.72 3.92
CA GLN A 421 9.03 2.80 4.71
C GLN A 421 7.60 2.46 5.12
N MET A 422 6.79 1.88 4.23
CA MET A 422 5.43 1.47 4.56
C MET A 422 5.39 0.28 5.54
N ILE A 423 6.36 -0.64 5.46
CA ILE A 423 6.50 -1.72 6.44
C ILE A 423 6.77 -1.13 7.84
N GLU A 424 7.68 -0.16 7.95
CA GLU A 424 7.97 0.53 9.21
C GLU A 424 6.76 1.35 9.72
N ASP A 425 6.13 2.14 8.84
CA ASP A 425 5.06 3.06 9.20
C ASP A 425 3.75 2.33 9.57
N TYR A 426 3.39 1.26 8.84
CA TYR A 426 2.09 0.58 9.00
C TYR A 426 2.17 -0.74 9.75
N LEU A 427 3.19 -1.57 9.48
CA LEU A 427 3.35 -2.88 10.14
C LEU A 427 4.15 -2.77 11.44
N GLN A 428 4.94 -1.70 11.61
CA GLN A 428 5.88 -1.49 12.72
C GLN A 428 6.95 -2.58 12.79
N GLU A 429 7.37 -3.07 11.63
CA GLU A 429 8.42 -4.09 11.51
C GLU A 429 9.68 -3.49 10.87
N PRO A 430 10.90 -3.86 11.33
CA PRO A 430 12.14 -3.25 10.84
C PRO A 430 12.52 -3.75 9.45
N TYR A 431 12.22 -5.00 9.12
CA TYR A 431 12.38 -5.57 7.78
C TYR A 431 11.75 -6.96 7.73
N LEU A 432 10.97 -7.21 6.68
CA LEU A 432 10.40 -8.51 6.36
C LEU A 432 10.86 -8.94 4.96
N SER A 433 11.11 -10.23 4.76
CA SER A 433 11.52 -10.76 3.47
C SER A 433 10.30 -11.04 2.59
N PRO A 434 10.10 -10.33 1.46
CA PRO A 434 8.99 -10.61 0.56
C PRO A 434 9.17 -12.01 -0.05
N ILE A 435 8.08 -12.76 -0.22
CA ILE A 435 8.10 -14.07 -0.89
C ILE A 435 7.72 -13.93 -2.37
N GLY A 436 6.81 -13.01 -2.64
CA GLY A 436 6.22 -12.80 -3.95
C GLY A 436 7.07 -11.96 -4.90
N THR A 437 6.40 -11.16 -5.70
CA THR A 437 7.04 -10.26 -6.66
C THR A 437 7.83 -9.15 -5.97
N THR A 438 8.83 -8.56 -6.65
CA THR A 438 9.57 -7.40 -6.16
C THR A 438 8.97 -6.06 -6.62
N TYR A 439 7.87 -6.10 -7.37
CA TYR A 439 7.20 -4.92 -7.93
C TYR A 439 6.12 -4.31 -7.02
N ASN A 440 5.65 -5.01 -5.98
CA ASN A 440 4.68 -4.49 -5.02
C ASN A 440 5.32 -3.46 -4.08
N LYS A 441 5.28 -2.19 -4.49
CA LYS A 441 5.94 -1.06 -3.80
C LYS A 441 4.95 -0.07 -3.17
N GLY A 442 3.65 -0.41 -3.12
CA GLY A 442 2.61 0.45 -2.55
C GLY A 442 2.27 1.68 -3.40
N ALA A 443 2.47 1.63 -4.72
CA ALA A 443 2.17 2.76 -5.61
C ALA A 443 0.68 3.14 -5.59
N GLY A 444 -0.22 2.15 -5.62
CA GLY A 444 -1.66 2.38 -5.51
C GLY A 444 -2.07 3.05 -4.20
N ILE A 445 -1.38 2.74 -3.09
CA ILE A 445 -1.67 3.35 -1.78
C ILE A 445 -1.30 4.84 -1.80
N LYS A 446 -0.14 5.20 -2.37
CA LYS A 446 0.28 6.60 -2.53
C LYS A 446 -0.70 7.37 -3.41
N MET A 447 -1.07 6.78 -4.56
CA MET A 447 -2.03 7.37 -5.49
C MET A 447 -3.42 7.52 -4.85
N ALA A 448 -3.89 6.55 -4.07
CA ALA A 448 -5.17 6.66 -3.38
C ALA A 448 -5.15 7.79 -2.32
N LEU A 449 -4.08 7.88 -1.52
CA LEU A 449 -3.92 8.95 -0.54
C LEU A 449 -3.89 10.34 -1.17
N GLU A 450 -3.24 10.51 -2.32
CA GLU A 450 -3.09 11.83 -2.98
C GLU A 450 -4.43 12.43 -3.41
N VAL A 451 -5.45 11.60 -3.67
CA VAL A 451 -6.81 12.00 -4.05
C VAL A 451 -7.81 11.95 -2.89
N GLY A 452 -7.32 11.73 -1.66
CA GLY A 452 -8.12 11.76 -0.44
C GLY A 452 -8.88 10.47 -0.13
N ALA A 453 -8.39 9.31 -0.55
CA ALA A 453 -8.95 8.02 -0.15
C ALA A 453 -8.71 7.71 1.33
N ASP A 454 -9.65 6.97 1.92
CA ASP A 454 -9.45 6.29 3.19
C ASP A 454 -8.64 5.01 3.01
N LEU A 455 -7.96 4.58 4.07
CA LEU A 455 -7.23 3.31 4.11
C LEU A 455 -7.87 2.35 5.12
N TRP A 456 -7.69 1.05 4.90
CA TRP A 456 -8.10 0.01 5.85
C TRP A 456 -7.05 -1.09 5.96
N HIS A 457 -7.14 -1.86 7.05
CA HIS A 457 -6.37 -3.09 7.30
C HIS A 457 -4.83 -2.93 7.20
N MET A 458 -4.31 -1.72 7.33
CA MET A 458 -2.90 -1.38 7.07
C MET A 458 -1.89 -2.17 7.92
N ARG A 459 -2.28 -2.64 9.12
CA ARG A 459 -1.43 -3.47 9.99
C ARG A 459 -1.47 -4.95 9.65
N SER A 460 -2.45 -5.39 8.87
CA SER A 460 -2.69 -6.81 8.62
C SER A 460 -1.82 -7.30 7.45
N TYR A 461 -1.01 -8.32 7.72
CA TYR A 461 -0.16 -8.99 6.73
C TYR A 461 -0.07 -10.47 7.09
N GLU A 462 0.34 -11.28 6.12
CA GLU A 462 0.55 -12.71 6.34
C GLU A 462 2.01 -13.09 6.17
N SER A 463 2.41 -14.16 6.84
CA SER A 463 3.73 -14.75 6.66
C SER A 463 3.62 -16.17 6.09
N LEU A 464 4.76 -16.76 5.76
CA LEU A 464 4.83 -18.15 5.30
C LEU A 464 6.28 -18.63 5.44
N GLY A 465 6.48 -19.89 5.79
CA GLY A 465 7.82 -20.46 5.95
C GLY A 465 7.94 -21.44 7.09
N GLN A 466 9.17 -21.87 7.33
CA GLN A 466 9.54 -22.72 8.46
C GLN A 466 9.35 -21.95 9.76
N LEU A 467 9.12 -22.64 10.88
CA LEU A 467 9.20 -22.05 12.22
C LEU A 467 8.41 -20.73 12.33
N HIS A 468 7.13 -20.79 11.96
CA HIS A 468 6.17 -19.67 12.07
C HIS A 468 6.44 -18.50 11.12
N GLY A 469 6.88 -18.81 9.90
CA GLY A 469 7.04 -17.80 8.84
C GLY A 469 8.47 -17.31 8.61
N LEU A 470 9.46 -18.05 9.09
CA LEU A 470 10.89 -17.77 8.89
C LEU A 470 11.45 -18.45 7.64
N SER A 471 12.50 -17.84 7.08
CA SER A 471 13.38 -18.49 6.11
C SER A 471 14.83 -18.03 6.29
N PRO A 472 15.84 -18.75 5.75
CA PRO A 472 17.22 -18.30 5.76
C PRO A 472 17.37 -16.88 5.20
N LYS A 473 18.05 -16.02 5.95
CA LYS A 473 18.21 -14.60 5.65
C LYS A 473 18.82 -14.39 4.26
N GLN A 474 18.09 -13.68 3.41
CA GLN A 474 18.56 -13.24 2.10
C GLN A 474 19.11 -11.81 2.15
N PRO A 475 19.95 -11.39 1.19
CA PRO A 475 20.29 -9.99 1.00
C PRO A 475 19.03 -9.10 0.88
N LYS A 476 19.10 -7.88 1.38
CA LYS A 476 17.97 -6.94 1.31
C LYS A 476 17.56 -6.69 -0.14
N GLY A 477 16.25 -6.70 -0.42
CA GLY A 477 15.70 -6.52 -1.77
C GLY A 477 15.67 -7.79 -2.63
N VAL A 478 16.14 -8.92 -2.11
CA VAL A 478 15.97 -10.24 -2.74
C VAL A 478 14.82 -10.96 -2.04
N ARG A 479 13.86 -11.47 -2.82
CA ARG A 479 12.75 -12.26 -2.29
C ARG A 479 13.23 -13.57 -1.65
N SER A 480 12.47 -14.11 -0.70
CA SER A 480 12.75 -15.42 -0.13
C SER A 480 12.27 -16.54 -1.05
N LYS A 481 13.20 -17.42 -1.43
CA LYS A 481 12.92 -18.66 -2.19
C LYS A 481 12.70 -19.89 -1.31
N TYR A 482 12.91 -19.74 0.00
CA TYR A 482 12.91 -20.85 0.96
C TYR A 482 11.64 -20.87 1.83
N ALA A 483 10.73 -19.94 1.59
CA ALA A 483 9.50 -19.76 2.37
C ALA A 483 8.38 -20.77 2.00
N THR A 484 8.47 -21.48 0.88
CA THR A 484 7.45 -22.44 0.43
C THR A 484 7.58 -23.82 1.07
N ASN A 485 8.69 -24.08 1.78
CA ASN A 485 8.86 -25.28 2.59
C ASN A 485 8.26 -24.98 3.98
N ILE A 486 6.98 -25.27 4.19
CA ILE A 486 6.23 -24.82 5.39
C ILE A 486 6.32 -25.84 6.53
N PHE A 487 6.55 -27.12 6.19
CA PHE A 487 6.58 -28.20 7.18
C PHE A 487 7.67 -29.23 6.86
N TRP A 488 8.89 -28.99 7.33
CA TRP A 488 9.97 -29.97 7.29
C TRP A 488 10.22 -30.55 8.70
N PRO A 489 9.73 -31.76 9.01
CA PRO A 489 9.75 -32.34 10.37
C PRO A 489 11.11 -32.31 11.08
N ILE A 490 12.20 -32.38 10.33
CA ILE A 490 13.56 -32.38 10.90
C ILE A 490 13.93 -31.03 11.53
N LEU A 491 13.34 -29.93 11.09
CA LEU A 491 13.59 -28.60 11.68
C LEU A 491 12.77 -28.36 12.96
N PHE A 492 11.84 -29.25 13.27
CA PHE A 492 10.95 -29.17 14.42
C PHE A 492 11.26 -30.23 15.49
N THR A 493 12.24 -31.10 15.24
CA THR A 493 12.58 -32.23 16.12
C THR A 493 14.09 -32.33 16.39
N GLY A 494 14.46 -32.74 17.61
CA GLY A 494 15.83 -32.98 18.05
C GLY A 494 16.44 -31.83 18.85
N SER A 495 17.77 -31.72 18.76
CA SER A 495 18.60 -30.68 19.38
C SER A 495 18.63 -29.43 18.50
N ILE A 496 17.46 -28.80 18.36
CA ILE A 496 17.24 -27.62 17.52
C ILE A 496 16.28 -26.64 18.21
N ILE A 497 16.61 -25.36 18.21
CA ILE A 497 15.78 -24.29 18.80
C ILE A 497 15.80 -23.04 17.93
N THR A 498 14.83 -22.15 18.13
CA THR A 498 14.85 -20.80 17.54
C THR A 498 15.05 -19.76 18.63
N ILE A 499 16.02 -18.86 18.44
CA ILE A 499 16.34 -17.78 19.37
C ILE A 499 16.03 -16.41 18.77
N GLY A 500 15.66 -15.46 19.61
CA GLY A 500 15.52 -14.04 19.28
C GLY A 500 16.82 -13.28 19.45
N ASP A 501 16.73 -11.95 19.41
CA ASP A 501 17.90 -11.05 19.41
C ASP A 501 18.77 -11.20 20.67
N ASP A 502 18.16 -11.46 21.82
CA ASP A 502 18.83 -11.56 23.11
C ASP A 502 19.41 -12.94 23.43
N GLY A 503 19.25 -13.92 22.52
CA GLY A 503 19.78 -15.28 22.69
C GLY A 503 18.82 -16.25 23.37
N THR A 504 17.61 -15.80 23.72
CA THR A 504 16.56 -16.63 24.33
C THR A 504 15.57 -17.16 23.29
N ARG A 505 14.93 -18.29 23.60
CA ARG A 505 13.80 -18.80 22.80
C ARG A 505 12.61 -17.84 22.90
N TYR A 506 11.72 -17.84 21.90
CA TYR A 506 10.55 -16.95 21.90
C TYR A 506 9.24 -17.61 21.41
N PHE A 507 9.29 -18.88 20.98
CA PHE A 507 8.10 -19.69 20.70
C PHE A 507 8.39 -21.19 20.81
N LYS A 508 7.32 -21.99 20.73
CA LYS A 508 7.36 -23.45 20.64
C LYS A 508 7.69 -23.86 19.21
N GLU A 509 8.83 -24.53 18.99
CA GLU A 509 9.30 -24.83 17.63
C GLU A 509 8.46 -25.88 16.92
N ASP A 510 7.89 -26.87 17.62
CA ASP A 510 7.14 -27.97 17.01
C ASP A 510 5.64 -27.71 16.80
N ASP A 511 5.20 -26.46 17.01
CA ASP A 511 3.84 -26.06 16.68
C ASP A 511 3.65 -25.90 15.17
N ILE A 512 2.45 -26.21 14.70
CA ILE A 512 2.03 -25.94 13.33
C ILE A 512 1.53 -24.50 13.26
N ASN A 513 1.98 -23.74 12.24
CA ASN A 513 1.50 -22.38 11.99
C ASN A 513 0.45 -22.33 10.88
N ARG A 514 -0.31 -21.23 10.85
CA ARG A 514 -1.35 -20.92 9.86
C ARG A 514 -0.99 -19.64 9.12
N HIS A 515 -0.28 -19.75 8.00
CA HIS A 515 0.36 -18.61 7.33
C HIS A 515 1.19 -17.73 8.30
N GLY A 516 2.02 -18.39 9.12
CA GLY A 516 2.86 -17.75 10.14
C GLY A 516 2.17 -17.43 11.46
N HIS A 517 0.86 -17.60 11.56
CA HIS A 517 0.14 -17.40 12.81
C HIS A 517 0.37 -18.55 13.79
N ILE A 518 0.64 -18.18 15.05
CA ILE A 518 0.61 -19.09 16.19
C ILE A 518 -0.46 -18.67 17.18
N TYR A 519 -0.97 -19.62 17.95
CA TYR A 519 -1.93 -19.33 19.00
C TYR A 519 -1.26 -18.66 20.19
N ASN A 520 -1.72 -17.46 20.54
CA ASN A 520 -1.16 -16.63 21.59
C ASN A 520 -2.29 -16.00 22.41
N HIS A 521 -2.50 -16.53 23.63
CA HIS A 521 -3.47 -16.03 24.61
C HIS A 521 -4.88 -15.75 24.06
N GLY A 522 -5.47 -16.69 23.31
CA GLY A 522 -6.82 -16.55 22.78
C GLY A 522 -6.89 -16.14 21.31
N PHE A 523 -5.77 -15.77 20.70
CA PHE A 523 -5.75 -15.24 19.34
C PHE A 523 -4.65 -15.88 18.50
N TRP A 524 -4.94 -16.14 17.23
CA TRP A 524 -3.91 -16.43 16.24
C TRP A 524 -3.24 -15.13 15.83
N ARG A 525 -1.91 -15.07 15.95
CA ARG A 525 -1.10 -13.90 15.56
C ARG A 525 0.24 -14.33 15.00
N ILE A 526 0.77 -13.55 14.07
CA ILE A 526 2.17 -13.66 13.66
C ILE A 526 3.05 -13.22 14.85
N PRO A 527 4.06 -14.01 15.24
CA PRO A 527 5.04 -13.57 16.24
C PRO A 527 5.70 -12.25 15.83
N LEU A 528 5.94 -11.35 16.78
CA LEU A 528 6.68 -10.12 16.51
C LEU A 528 8.04 -10.46 15.88
N SER A 529 8.37 -9.84 14.74
CA SER A 529 9.62 -10.17 14.06
C SER A 529 10.80 -9.77 14.94
N GLN A 530 11.77 -10.67 15.04
CA GLN A 530 13.07 -10.35 15.62
C GLN A 530 13.98 -9.73 14.54
N GLU A 531 14.98 -8.95 14.92
CA GLU A 531 15.92 -8.38 13.96
C GLU A 531 16.92 -9.42 13.44
N HIS A 532 17.33 -10.35 14.28
CA HIS A 532 18.37 -11.37 14.06
C HIS A 532 17.92 -12.74 14.58
N PRO A 533 16.73 -13.24 14.20
CA PRO A 533 16.31 -14.57 14.63
C PRO A 533 17.29 -15.61 14.07
N ALA A 534 17.62 -16.60 14.88
CA ALA A 534 18.53 -17.67 14.46
C ALA A 534 18.02 -19.04 14.89
N VAL A 535 18.23 -20.02 14.02
CA VAL A 535 18.00 -21.44 14.34
C VAL A 535 19.31 -22.03 14.81
N ILE A 536 19.33 -22.57 16.03
CA ILE A 536 20.53 -23.13 16.69
C ILE A 536 20.40 -24.63 16.78
N PHE A 537 21.46 -25.36 16.42
CA PHE A 537 21.50 -26.82 16.48
C PHE A 537 22.94 -27.35 16.68
N ASP A 538 23.08 -28.62 17.06
CA ASP A 538 24.40 -29.27 17.26
C ASP A 538 24.80 -30.18 16.10
N GLN A 539 26.00 -30.78 16.20
CA GLN A 539 26.50 -31.73 15.20
C GLN A 539 25.56 -32.92 14.94
N LYS A 540 24.89 -33.45 15.98
CA LYS A 540 23.96 -34.58 15.81
C LYS A 540 22.79 -34.19 14.91
N GLN A 541 22.26 -32.98 15.11
CA GLN A 541 21.19 -32.46 14.27
C GLN A 541 21.69 -32.07 12.88
N TYR A 542 22.90 -31.52 12.76
CA TYR A 542 23.54 -31.24 11.46
C TYR A 542 23.61 -32.50 10.60
N ASP A 543 24.10 -33.61 11.18
CA ASP A 543 24.26 -34.88 10.46
C ASP A 543 22.89 -35.45 10.05
N LYS A 544 21.86 -35.29 10.88
CA LYS A 544 20.47 -35.65 10.54
C LYS A 544 19.95 -34.84 9.36
N ILE A 545 20.09 -33.51 9.40
CA ILE A 545 19.68 -32.62 8.30
C ILE A 545 20.43 -32.96 7.01
N GLN A 546 21.73 -33.27 7.10
CA GLN A 546 22.54 -33.63 5.96
C GLN A 546 22.15 -34.98 5.35
N ALA A 547 21.72 -35.94 6.17
CA ALA A 547 21.34 -37.29 5.74
C ALA A 547 19.90 -37.39 5.22
N ASP A 548 19.07 -36.37 5.43
CA ASP A 548 17.66 -36.35 5.01
C ASP A 548 17.54 -36.05 3.51
N ASN A 549 17.56 -37.12 2.70
CA ASN A 549 17.44 -37.06 1.24
C ASN A 549 15.99 -37.18 0.74
N ASP A 550 15.02 -37.44 1.64
CA ASP A 550 13.64 -37.83 1.29
C ASP A 550 12.65 -36.64 1.29
N ASN A 551 13.14 -35.38 1.29
CA ASN A 551 12.28 -34.22 1.22
C ASN A 551 11.90 -33.86 -0.24
N PRO A 552 10.61 -33.86 -0.63
CA PRO A 552 10.15 -33.51 -1.98
C PRO A 552 10.42 -32.06 -2.39
N ASN A 553 10.81 -31.17 -1.46
CA ASN A 553 11.12 -29.76 -1.72
C ASN A 553 12.62 -29.47 -1.93
N GLY A 554 13.46 -30.51 -2.01
CA GLY A 554 14.89 -30.42 -2.27
C GLY A 554 15.68 -29.85 -1.09
N TYR A 555 16.90 -30.37 -0.90
CA TYR A 555 18.03 -29.77 -0.15
C TYR A 555 18.30 -30.26 1.29
N PRO A 556 19.58 -30.62 1.54
CA PRO A 556 20.32 -30.17 2.72
C PRO A 556 21.04 -28.80 2.51
N ASP A 557 20.86 -28.13 1.37
CA ASP A 557 21.42 -26.78 1.06
C ASP A 557 21.12 -25.69 2.09
N ILE A 558 20.12 -25.85 2.97
CA ILE A 558 19.95 -24.92 4.10
C ILE A 558 21.23 -24.86 4.96
N LEU A 559 22.01 -25.96 5.00
CA LEU A 559 23.28 -26.05 5.70
C LEU A 559 24.38 -25.19 5.05
N LYS A 560 24.22 -24.73 3.80
CA LYS A 560 25.13 -23.74 3.19
C LYS A 560 25.12 -22.40 3.94
N PHE A 561 24.03 -22.12 4.65
CA PHE A 561 23.89 -20.94 5.50
C PHE A 561 24.38 -21.17 6.95
N ALA A 562 24.80 -22.40 7.29
CA ALA A 562 25.15 -22.75 8.66
C ALA A 562 26.49 -22.15 9.07
N ILE A 563 26.46 -21.34 10.12
CA ILE A 563 27.62 -20.78 10.80
C ILE A 563 28.06 -21.78 11.87
N LYS A 564 29.23 -22.39 11.69
CA LYS A 564 29.82 -23.33 12.66
C LYS A 564 30.64 -22.61 13.73
N ALA A 565 30.57 -23.08 14.97
CA ALA A 565 31.45 -22.68 16.07
C ALA A 565 31.79 -23.87 16.97
N ASN A 566 32.93 -23.83 17.64
CA ASN A 566 33.36 -24.92 18.53
C ASN A 566 32.62 -24.91 19.87
N ASN A 567 32.18 -23.73 20.33
CA ASN A 567 31.43 -23.55 21.57
C ASN A 567 30.39 -22.42 21.43
N LEU A 568 29.47 -22.32 22.41
CA LEU A 568 28.37 -21.36 22.37
C LEU A 568 28.81 -19.89 22.47
N ALA A 569 29.89 -19.58 23.19
CA ALA A 569 30.41 -18.22 23.27
C ALA A 569 30.96 -17.73 21.92
N GLU A 570 31.69 -18.60 21.21
CA GLU A 570 32.13 -18.34 19.84
C GLU A 570 30.93 -18.20 18.89
N LEU A 571 29.90 -19.05 19.02
CA LEU A 571 28.70 -18.96 18.20
C LEU A 571 27.97 -17.64 18.42
N ALA A 572 27.76 -17.26 19.69
CA ALA A 572 27.08 -16.03 20.07
C ALA A 572 27.77 -14.79 19.50
N ASN A 573 29.10 -14.76 19.55
CA ASN A 573 29.89 -13.69 18.93
C ASN A 573 29.66 -13.61 17.41
N LYS A 574 29.69 -14.76 16.71
CA LYS A 574 29.52 -14.80 15.25
C LYS A 574 28.13 -14.34 14.78
N ILE A 575 27.09 -14.60 15.57
CA ILE A 575 25.72 -14.22 15.22
C ILE A 575 25.25 -12.92 15.87
N GLY A 576 26.09 -12.31 16.74
CA GLY A 576 25.80 -11.03 17.38
C GLY A 576 24.77 -11.10 18.50
N THR A 577 24.71 -12.18 19.28
CA THR A 577 23.79 -12.34 20.41
C THR A 577 24.51 -12.44 21.77
N ASN A 578 23.76 -12.44 22.87
CA ASN A 578 24.31 -12.53 24.22
C ASN A 578 24.76 -13.96 24.54
N ALA A 579 26.06 -14.13 24.83
CA ALA A 579 26.67 -15.43 25.11
C ALA A 579 26.13 -16.11 26.37
N ASP A 580 25.89 -15.35 27.44
CA ASP A 580 25.39 -15.88 28.72
C ASP A 580 23.94 -16.35 28.59
N ASN A 581 23.09 -15.55 27.92
CA ASN A 581 21.71 -15.92 27.65
C ASN A 581 21.61 -17.17 26.76
N LEU A 582 22.44 -17.26 25.71
CA LEU A 582 22.46 -18.44 24.85
C LEU A 582 22.93 -19.68 25.63
N GLN A 583 23.98 -19.55 26.45
CA GLN A 583 24.47 -20.62 27.30
C GLN A 583 23.41 -21.11 28.30
N GLN A 584 22.68 -20.18 28.93
CA GLN A 584 21.60 -20.50 29.85
C GLN A 584 20.43 -21.17 29.12
N THR A 585 20.06 -20.67 27.93
CA THR A 585 18.99 -21.23 27.09
C THR A 585 19.27 -22.69 26.72
N ILE A 586 20.49 -23.03 26.33
CA ILE A 586 20.88 -24.41 26.02
C ILE A 586 20.92 -25.29 27.28
N THR A 587 21.39 -24.75 28.41
CA THR A 587 21.37 -25.45 29.70
C THR A 587 19.94 -25.82 30.10
N ASP A 588 19.01 -24.87 30.03
CA ASP A 588 17.60 -25.08 30.38
C ASP A 588 16.92 -26.06 29.41
N PHE A 589 17.15 -25.91 28.11
CA PHE A 589 16.61 -26.83 27.10
C PHE A 589 17.10 -28.27 27.32
N ASN A 590 18.39 -28.45 27.66
CA ASN A 590 18.94 -29.76 27.97
C ASN A 590 18.30 -30.37 29.21
N TYR A 591 18.09 -29.57 30.26
CA TYR A 591 17.36 -29.98 31.45
C TYR A 591 15.92 -30.40 31.12
N PHE A 592 15.22 -29.64 30.28
CA PHE A 592 13.86 -29.94 29.84
C PHE A 592 13.78 -31.26 29.07
N ALA A 593 14.74 -31.51 28.16
CA ALA A 593 14.83 -32.77 27.43
C ALA A 593 15.06 -33.96 28.37
N GLN A 594 15.93 -33.83 29.37
CA GLN A 594 16.18 -34.88 30.36
C GLN A 594 14.97 -35.16 31.26
N LYS A 595 14.18 -34.13 31.58
CA LYS A 595 12.95 -34.28 32.37
C LYS A 595 11.73 -34.70 31.54
N GLY A 596 11.83 -34.69 30.22
CA GLY A 596 10.71 -34.97 29.32
C GLY A 596 9.59 -33.94 29.44
N LYS A 597 9.93 -32.67 29.72
CA LYS A 597 8.96 -31.56 29.80
C LYS A 597 9.66 -30.23 29.53
N ASP A 598 9.20 -29.50 28.52
CA ASP A 598 9.60 -28.11 28.28
C ASP A 598 8.77 -27.17 29.15
N TYR A 599 9.41 -26.57 30.15
CA TYR A 599 8.75 -25.64 31.08
C TYR A 599 8.61 -24.23 30.52
N ALA A 600 9.35 -23.88 29.46
CA ALA A 600 9.31 -22.55 28.87
C ALA A 600 8.18 -22.44 27.83
N TYR A 601 8.10 -23.40 26.91
CA TYR A 601 7.18 -23.31 25.76
C TYR A 601 6.28 -24.52 25.57
N GLN A 602 6.37 -25.55 26.41
CA GLN A 602 5.53 -26.75 26.31
C GLN A 602 5.71 -27.51 24.98
N ARG A 603 6.92 -27.45 24.38
CA ARG A 603 7.34 -28.34 23.30
C ARG A 603 7.09 -29.82 23.65
N GLU A 604 6.59 -30.60 22.69
CA GLU A 604 6.19 -31.98 22.94
C GLU A 604 7.41 -32.84 23.32
N PRO A 605 7.39 -33.61 24.43
CA PRO A 605 8.54 -34.38 24.92
C PRO A 605 9.23 -35.27 23.87
N LYS A 606 8.46 -35.84 22.94
CA LYS A 606 8.97 -36.70 21.86
C LYS A 606 9.78 -35.94 20.80
N THR A 607 9.65 -34.61 20.73
CA THR A 607 10.30 -33.78 19.71
C THR A 607 11.59 -33.12 20.19
N LEU A 608 11.92 -33.12 21.50
CA LEU A 608 13.16 -32.52 22.00
C LEU A 608 14.22 -33.56 22.40
N THR A 609 15.48 -33.29 22.04
CA THR A 609 16.66 -34.06 22.49
C THR A 609 17.74 -33.11 22.96
N SER A 610 18.46 -33.45 24.03
CA SER A 610 19.55 -32.61 24.54
C SER A 610 20.63 -32.35 23.48
N PHE A 611 21.10 -31.11 23.43
CA PHE A 611 22.30 -30.69 22.73
C PHE A 611 23.53 -31.41 23.29
N SER A 612 24.51 -31.67 22.42
CA SER A 612 25.84 -32.15 22.80
C SER A 612 26.56 -31.17 23.73
N GLU A 613 27.22 -31.65 24.77
CA GLU A 613 27.92 -30.80 25.77
C GLU A 613 29.08 -29.99 25.15
N ASN A 614 29.85 -30.60 24.24
CA ASN A 614 31.11 -30.04 23.73
C ASN A 614 31.03 -29.49 22.30
N GLY A 615 29.81 -29.30 21.77
CA GLY A 615 29.64 -28.88 20.37
C GLY A 615 30.18 -29.89 19.34
N PRO A 616 30.55 -29.44 18.14
CA PRO A 616 30.36 -28.08 17.64
C PRO A 616 28.88 -27.70 17.55
N TYR A 617 28.62 -26.40 17.56
CA TYR A 617 27.29 -25.81 17.44
C TYR A 617 27.17 -25.04 16.13
N TYR A 618 25.94 -24.92 15.64
CA TYR A 618 25.60 -24.34 14.37
C TYR A 618 24.47 -23.33 14.54
N ALA A 619 24.51 -22.26 13.74
CA ALA A 619 23.43 -21.30 13.62
C ALA A 619 23.09 -21.04 12.16
N ILE A 620 21.81 -20.90 11.84
CA ILE A 620 21.35 -20.34 10.55
C ILE A 620 20.61 -19.05 10.87
N LEU A 621 21.09 -17.93 10.33
CA LEU A 621 20.40 -16.64 10.46
C LEU A 621 19.13 -16.65 9.61
N MET A 622 18.02 -16.27 10.22
CA MET A 622 16.69 -16.29 9.62
C MET A 622 16.15 -14.86 9.41
N ARG A 623 15.03 -14.78 8.70
CA ARG A 623 14.21 -13.58 8.54
C ARG A 623 12.73 -13.96 8.50
N GLN A 624 11.89 -13.19 9.17
CA GLN A 624 10.44 -13.29 9.01
C GLN A 624 10.06 -12.90 7.59
N ASN A 625 9.26 -13.74 6.95
CA ASN A 625 8.80 -13.50 5.60
C ASN A 625 7.51 -12.70 5.60
N MET A 626 7.20 -12.09 4.46
CA MET A 626 5.93 -11.45 4.18
C MET A 626 5.38 -12.04 2.89
N LEU A 627 4.21 -12.66 3.02
CA LEU A 627 3.49 -13.30 1.94
C LEU A 627 2.63 -12.29 1.18
N ASN A 628 1.90 -11.45 1.91
CA ASN A 628 1.02 -10.41 1.38
C ASN A 628 0.75 -9.35 2.44
N THR A 629 0.28 -8.19 2.00
CA THR A 629 -0.32 -7.15 2.85
C THR A 629 -1.80 -7.03 2.54
N GLN A 630 -2.66 -7.07 3.57
CA GLN A 630 -4.11 -6.97 3.38
C GLN A 630 -4.60 -5.52 3.31
N GLY A 631 -3.77 -4.57 3.75
CA GLY A 631 -4.11 -3.16 3.82
C GLY A 631 -3.93 -2.39 2.52
N GLY A 632 -4.79 -1.40 2.32
CA GLY A 632 -4.75 -0.50 1.17
C GLY A 632 -5.93 0.46 1.14
N ALA A 633 -6.31 0.91 -0.05
CA ALA A 633 -7.42 1.83 -0.25
C ALA A 633 -8.73 1.14 0.14
N ARG A 634 -9.56 1.81 0.95
CA ARG A 634 -10.87 1.27 1.35
C ARG A 634 -11.81 1.26 0.16
N ARG A 635 -12.53 0.15 -0.08
CA ARG A 635 -13.59 0.04 -1.09
C ARG A 635 -14.94 -0.35 -0.52
N ASN A 636 -16.01 -0.06 -1.26
CA ASN A 636 -17.33 -0.66 -1.05
C ASN A 636 -17.51 -1.97 -1.87
N SER A 637 -18.68 -2.62 -1.74
CA SER A 637 -19.05 -3.83 -2.48
C SER A 637 -19.05 -3.68 -4.01
N ARG A 638 -19.06 -2.45 -4.52
CA ARG A 638 -18.94 -2.14 -5.96
C ARG A 638 -17.50 -1.85 -6.39
N CYS A 639 -16.53 -2.10 -5.51
CA CYS A 639 -15.12 -1.82 -5.71
C CYS A 639 -14.78 -0.34 -5.94
N GLN A 640 -15.65 0.58 -5.52
CA GLN A 640 -15.37 2.02 -5.58
C GLN A 640 -14.51 2.41 -4.38
N VAL A 641 -13.44 3.15 -4.61
CA VAL A 641 -12.59 3.67 -3.54
C VAL A 641 -13.37 4.71 -2.74
N LEU A 642 -13.28 4.65 -1.41
CA LEU A 642 -13.99 5.53 -0.49
C LEU A 642 -13.05 6.59 0.09
N ASN A 643 -13.57 7.78 0.35
CA ASN A 643 -12.91 8.79 1.17
C ASN A 643 -13.18 8.55 2.67
N PRO A 644 -12.55 9.30 3.60
CA PRO A 644 -12.77 9.14 5.05
C PRO A 644 -14.19 9.38 5.56
N ASN A 645 -15.06 9.99 4.73
CA ASN A 645 -16.49 10.16 5.03
C ASN A 645 -17.34 8.97 4.55
N GLY A 646 -16.72 7.91 4.02
CA GLY A 646 -17.40 6.75 3.44
C GLY A 646 -18.04 7.02 2.08
N GLN A 647 -17.73 8.14 1.43
CA GLN A 647 -18.27 8.48 0.11
C GLN A 647 -17.36 7.98 -1.01
N PRO A 648 -17.91 7.38 -2.08
CA PRO A 648 -17.12 7.00 -3.24
C PRO A 648 -16.40 8.19 -3.89
N ILE A 649 -15.11 8.01 -4.18
CA ILE A 649 -14.37 8.90 -5.07
C ILE A 649 -14.79 8.55 -6.50
N ALA A 650 -15.41 9.52 -7.18
CA ALA A 650 -15.97 9.28 -8.50
C ALA A 650 -14.90 8.81 -9.49
N HIS A 651 -15.25 7.78 -10.26
CA HIS A 651 -14.41 7.15 -11.31
C HIS A 651 -13.17 6.40 -10.80
N LEU A 652 -13.01 6.22 -9.48
CA LEU A 652 -11.91 5.47 -8.91
C LEU A 652 -12.37 4.13 -8.33
N TYR A 653 -11.71 3.07 -8.78
CA TYR A 653 -11.94 1.71 -8.33
C TYR A 653 -10.63 1.06 -7.89
N GLU A 654 -10.70 0.06 -7.03
CA GLU A 654 -9.55 -0.76 -6.69
C GLU A 654 -9.92 -2.25 -6.69
N ALA A 655 -8.92 -3.11 -6.95
CA ALA A 655 -9.10 -4.56 -6.94
C ALA A 655 -7.86 -5.33 -6.43
N GLY A 656 -8.13 -6.46 -5.78
CA GLY A 656 -7.11 -7.40 -5.29
C GLY A 656 -6.47 -6.95 -3.98
N GLU A 657 -5.17 -7.20 -3.86
CA GLU A 657 -4.39 -7.01 -2.63
C GLU A 657 -4.28 -5.53 -2.16
N LEU A 658 -4.67 -4.55 -2.98
CA LEU A 658 -4.66 -3.11 -2.66
C LEU A 658 -5.75 -2.69 -1.64
N GLY A 659 -6.15 -3.58 -0.75
CA GLY A 659 -7.28 -3.39 0.14
C GLY A 659 -8.15 -4.63 0.20
N ALA A 660 -7.61 -5.70 0.77
CA ALA A 660 -8.31 -6.98 0.86
C ALA A 660 -9.62 -6.85 1.67
N PRO A 661 -10.67 -7.61 1.30
CA PRO A 661 -11.98 -7.56 1.96
C PRO A 661 -11.99 -8.27 3.33
N PHE A 662 -10.86 -8.84 3.73
CA PHE A 662 -10.62 -9.52 5.00
C PHE A 662 -9.42 -8.89 5.71
N ALA A 663 -9.33 -9.15 7.02
CA ALA A 663 -8.31 -8.60 7.89
C ALA A 663 -7.90 -9.65 8.93
N ASN A 664 -6.80 -9.39 9.63
CA ASN A 664 -6.31 -10.13 10.81
C ASN A 664 -5.74 -11.51 10.52
N GLN A 665 -6.53 -12.40 9.93
CA GLN A 665 -6.14 -13.77 9.58
C GLN A 665 -6.50 -14.06 8.13
N TYR A 666 -5.74 -14.96 7.53
CA TYR A 666 -5.90 -15.36 6.14
C TYR A 666 -6.26 -16.83 6.04
N ALA A 667 -7.25 -17.12 5.21
CA ALA A 667 -7.44 -18.46 4.66
C ALA A 667 -6.73 -18.53 3.31
N GLY A 668 -5.91 -19.57 3.13
CA GLY A 668 -5.22 -19.85 1.87
C GLY A 668 -6.10 -19.62 0.63
N GLY A 669 -5.51 -19.03 -0.42
CA GLY A 669 -6.18 -18.76 -1.70
C GLY A 669 -7.15 -17.58 -1.72
N GLY A 670 -7.40 -16.91 -0.58
CA GLY A 670 -8.28 -15.76 -0.48
C GLY A 670 -7.88 -14.58 -1.39
N ASN A 671 -6.57 -14.31 -1.54
CA ASN A 671 -6.07 -13.21 -2.37
C ASN A 671 -6.32 -13.45 -3.87
N LEU A 672 -6.16 -14.69 -4.34
CA LEU A 672 -6.44 -15.05 -5.73
C LEU A 672 -7.95 -15.02 -6.00
N ALA A 673 -8.77 -15.50 -5.06
CA ALA A 673 -10.21 -15.38 -5.17
C ALA A 673 -10.64 -13.91 -5.28
N ASP A 674 -10.10 -13.05 -4.42
CA ASP A 674 -10.42 -11.62 -4.44
C ASP A 674 -9.98 -10.95 -5.75
N CYS A 675 -8.80 -11.28 -6.28
CA CYS A 675 -8.36 -10.79 -7.59
C CYS A 675 -9.38 -11.08 -8.70
N LEU A 676 -10.01 -12.26 -8.70
CA LEU A 676 -11.03 -12.63 -9.68
C LEU A 676 -12.38 -11.94 -9.40
N ILE A 677 -12.79 -11.88 -8.14
CA ILE A 677 -14.07 -11.32 -7.73
C ILE A 677 -14.07 -9.80 -7.89
N SER A 678 -13.16 -9.11 -7.19
CA SER A 678 -13.08 -7.66 -7.21
C SER A 678 -12.59 -7.15 -8.56
N GLY A 679 -11.67 -7.87 -9.23
CA GLY A 679 -11.22 -7.52 -10.58
C GLY A 679 -12.39 -7.48 -11.56
N LYS A 680 -13.26 -8.49 -11.54
CA LYS A 680 -14.47 -8.51 -12.37
C LYS A 680 -15.40 -7.35 -12.04
N ILE A 681 -15.72 -7.14 -10.77
CA ILE A 681 -16.64 -6.07 -10.34
C ILE A 681 -16.09 -4.69 -10.69
N ALA A 682 -14.81 -4.42 -10.39
CA ALA A 682 -14.15 -3.16 -10.69
C ALA A 682 -14.11 -2.90 -12.21
N GLY A 683 -13.72 -3.89 -13.01
CA GLY A 683 -13.67 -3.78 -14.47
C GLY A 683 -15.05 -3.46 -15.07
N GLN A 684 -16.09 -4.20 -14.67
CA GLN A 684 -17.44 -3.98 -15.17
C GLN A 684 -17.98 -2.60 -14.76
N ASN A 685 -17.74 -2.17 -13.51
CA ASN A 685 -18.22 -0.88 -13.01
C ASN A 685 -17.46 0.32 -13.60
N ALA A 686 -16.15 0.17 -13.82
CA ALA A 686 -15.30 1.17 -14.48
C ALA A 686 -15.65 1.33 -15.96
N ALA A 687 -16.08 0.28 -16.64
CA ALA A 687 -16.48 0.36 -18.05
C ALA A 687 -17.80 1.08 -18.29
N GLN A 688 -18.69 1.13 -17.29
CA GLN A 688 -19.98 1.81 -17.44
C GLN A 688 -19.78 3.30 -17.73
N VAL A 689 -20.36 3.76 -18.84
CA VAL A 689 -20.36 5.18 -19.22
C VAL A 689 -21.03 6.00 -18.10
N LYS A 690 -20.32 7.01 -17.59
CA LYS A 690 -20.82 7.89 -16.53
C LYS A 690 -21.17 9.25 -17.12
N VAL A 691 -22.36 9.74 -16.78
CA VAL A 691 -22.93 11.01 -17.32
C VAL A 691 -22.29 12.25 -16.66
N ASP A 692 -21.48 12.05 -15.62
CA ASP A 692 -20.91 13.12 -14.80
C ASP A 692 -19.74 13.85 -15.48
N ILE A 693 -19.22 13.31 -16.59
CA ILE A 693 -18.32 14.07 -17.47
C ILE A 693 -19.19 14.88 -18.42
N GLN A 694 -19.41 16.15 -18.09
CA GLN A 694 -19.63 17.13 -19.14
C GLN A 694 -18.39 17.09 -20.03
N THR A 695 -18.45 16.35 -21.13
CA THR A 695 -17.49 16.51 -22.22
C THR A 695 -17.51 17.99 -22.55
N PRO A 696 -16.39 18.73 -22.45
CA PRO A 696 -16.34 20.03 -23.09
C PRO A 696 -16.56 19.73 -24.57
N THR A 697 -17.70 20.13 -25.12
CA THR A 697 -17.91 20.24 -26.57
C THR A 697 -16.94 21.28 -27.09
N ASN A 698 -15.68 20.88 -27.24
CA ASN A 698 -14.67 21.61 -27.97
C ASN A 698 -14.26 20.67 -29.10
N THR A 699 -14.88 20.87 -30.25
CA THR A 699 -14.32 20.47 -31.54
C THR A 699 -12.82 20.74 -31.51
N ALA A 700 -12.01 19.68 -31.56
CA ALA A 700 -10.58 19.78 -31.74
C ALA A 700 -10.33 20.42 -33.11
N THR A 701 -10.11 21.74 -33.13
CA THR A 701 -9.48 22.38 -34.27
C THR A 701 -8.04 21.89 -34.28
N MET A 702 -7.70 21.05 -35.26
CA MET A 702 -6.33 20.68 -35.54
C MET A 702 -5.52 21.94 -35.84
N VAL A 703 -4.76 22.42 -34.86
CA VAL A 703 -3.66 23.34 -35.09
C VAL A 703 -2.45 22.45 -35.39
N GLN A 704 -1.89 22.59 -36.60
CA GLN A 704 -0.69 21.88 -37.01
C GLN A 704 0.45 22.16 -36.01
N PRO A 705 1.10 21.12 -35.47
CA PRO A 705 2.29 21.29 -34.65
C PRO A 705 3.48 21.67 -35.53
N ALA A 706 4.25 22.66 -35.08
CA ALA A 706 5.65 22.74 -35.45
C ALA A 706 6.35 21.50 -34.87
N MET A 707 6.89 20.68 -35.77
CA MET A 707 7.44 19.32 -35.57
C MET A 707 6.39 18.21 -35.33
N GLN A 708 6.20 17.42 -36.39
CA GLN A 708 5.49 16.13 -36.38
C GLN A 708 6.15 15.17 -35.37
N VAL A 709 5.47 14.93 -34.25
CA VAL A 709 5.45 13.62 -33.60
C VAL A 709 3.98 13.22 -33.56
N THR A 710 3.66 12.13 -34.25
CA THR A 710 2.32 11.61 -34.52
C THR A 710 1.65 11.07 -33.25
N THR A 711 0.61 11.72 -32.74
CA THR A 711 -0.18 11.33 -31.55
C THR A 711 -1.34 10.38 -31.85
N ASN A 712 -1.20 9.42 -32.77
CA ASN A 712 -2.30 8.52 -33.16
C ASN A 712 -2.02 7.01 -33.01
N ASN A 713 -0.93 6.60 -32.36
CA ASN A 713 -0.77 5.21 -31.90
C ASN A 713 0.46 5.13 -30.98
N LEU A 714 0.26 5.29 -29.67
CA LEU A 714 1.23 4.73 -28.72
C LEU A 714 1.21 3.19 -28.77
N GLY A 715 0.11 2.61 -29.29
CA GLY A 715 0.03 1.19 -29.58
C GLY A 715 0.02 0.35 -28.30
N SER A 716 0.12 -0.96 -28.49
CA SER A 716 0.27 -1.93 -27.42
C SER A 716 1.65 -2.57 -27.54
N ASP A 717 2.33 -2.75 -26.41
CA ASP A 717 3.61 -3.46 -26.34
C ASP A 717 3.43 -4.96 -26.57
N LEU A 718 2.23 -5.51 -26.37
CA LEU A 718 1.92 -6.90 -26.69
C LEU A 718 2.18 -7.19 -28.18
N GLN A 719 3.32 -7.82 -28.48
CA GLN A 719 3.64 -8.26 -29.83
C GLN A 719 2.92 -9.57 -30.15
N LYS A 720 2.30 -9.64 -31.34
CA LYS A 720 1.60 -10.85 -31.78
C LYS A 720 2.53 -11.94 -32.31
N GLU A 721 3.77 -11.64 -32.74
CA GLU A 721 4.72 -12.64 -33.26
C GLU A 721 6.15 -12.07 -33.32
N GLU A 722 7.12 -12.75 -32.68
CA GLU A 722 8.55 -12.52 -32.90
C GLU A 722 9.07 -13.52 -33.95
N SER A 723 9.70 -13.01 -35.02
CA SER A 723 10.33 -13.85 -36.04
C SER A 723 11.81 -14.07 -35.74
N PHE A 724 12.22 -15.33 -35.56
CA PHE A 724 13.63 -15.70 -35.40
C PHE A 724 14.16 -16.31 -36.70
N VAL A 725 15.29 -15.81 -37.20
CA VAL A 725 15.92 -16.33 -38.43
C VAL A 725 16.82 -17.53 -38.12
N THR A 726 16.76 -18.58 -38.94
CA THR A 726 17.60 -19.77 -38.84
C THR A 726 18.46 -19.98 -40.10
N ALA A 727 19.71 -20.38 -39.91
CA ALA A 727 20.52 -20.99 -40.98
C ALA A 727 20.03 -22.40 -41.31
N SER A 728 20.54 -23.00 -42.39
CA SER A 728 20.13 -24.33 -42.86
C SER A 728 20.39 -25.48 -41.87
N ASN A 729 21.36 -25.31 -40.95
CA ASN A 729 21.67 -26.28 -39.90
C ASN A 729 21.10 -25.87 -38.53
N GLN A 730 20.19 -24.91 -38.50
CA GLN A 730 19.58 -24.39 -37.28
C GLN A 730 18.07 -24.63 -37.25
N TYR A 731 17.56 -24.97 -36.07
CA TYR A 731 16.16 -25.30 -35.86
C TYR A 731 15.63 -24.58 -34.62
N LEU A 732 14.40 -24.08 -34.71
CA LEU A 732 13.72 -23.44 -33.59
C LEU A 732 12.89 -24.43 -32.82
N GLY A 733 12.99 -24.33 -31.50
CA GLY A 733 12.24 -25.11 -30.54
C GLY A 733 11.46 -24.20 -29.61
N LYS A 734 10.26 -24.62 -29.22
CA LYS A 734 9.36 -23.85 -28.35
C LYS A 734 8.83 -24.72 -27.22
N SER A 735 8.66 -24.14 -26.04
CA SER A 735 7.96 -24.79 -24.93
C SER A 735 7.25 -23.77 -24.05
N ASN A 736 6.07 -24.15 -23.56
CA ASN A 736 5.28 -23.41 -22.59
C ASN A 736 5.26 -24.08 -21.19
N ALA A 737 6.10 -25.09 -20.96
CA ALA A 737 6.13 -25.86 -19.70
C ALA A 737 6.82 -25.12 -18.53
N GLY A 738 7.39 -23.94 -18.78
CA GLY A 738 8.08 -23.12 -17.79
C GLY A 738 7.12 -22.37 -16.87
N MET A 739 7.62 -21.55 -15.95
CA MET A 739 6.76 -20.67 -15.14
C MET A 739 6.45 -19.33 -15.84
N GLY A 740 7.32 -18.92 -16.76
CA GLY A 740 7.10 -17.79 -17.66
C GLY A 740 6.24 -18.17 -18.86
N ASP A 741 6.26 -17.30 -19.86
CA ASP A 741 5.67 -17.55 -21.18
C ASP A 741 6.57 -18.51 -22.00
N GLU A 742 6.37 -18.54 -23.31
CA GLU A 742 7.10 -19.40 -24.23
C GLU A 742 8.62 -19.21 -24.11
N ILE A 743 9.34 -20.32 -23.85
CA ILE A 743 10.78 -20.41 -24.07
C ILE A 743 11.00 -20.76 -25.53
N VAL A 744 11.77 -19.93 -26.23
CA VAL A 744 12.21 -20.18 -27.60
C VAL A 744 13.71 -20.47 -27.59
N VAL A 745 14.10 -21.60 -28.16
CA VAL A 745 15.51 -21.97 -28.35
C VAL A 745 15.84 -22.10 -29.83
N ARG A 746 17.10 -21.84 -30.16
CA ARG A 746 17.72 -22.19 -31.43
C ARG A 746 18.81 -23.20 -31.18
N ILE A 747 18.69 -24.36 -31.82
CA ILE A 747 19.75 -25.36 -31.82
C ILE A 747 20.56 -25.21 -33.11
N THR A 748 21.87 -25.48 -33.03
CA THR A 748 22.75 -25.62 -34.20
C THR A 748 23.26 -27.05 -34.23
N LEU A 749 23.18 -27.70 -35.39
CA LEU A 749 23.72 -29.04 -35.61
C LEU A 749 24.96 -29.02 -36.50
N ASP A 750 25.90 -29.92 -36.21
CA ASP A 750 27.05 -30.17 -37.08
C ASP A 750 26.66 -31.05 -38.30
N ASN A 751 27.63 -31.29 -39.19
CA ASN A 751 27.43 -32.13 -40.38
C ASN A 751 27.04 -33.59 -40.08
N ASN A 752 27.23 -34.06 -38.84
CA ASN A 752 26.84 -35.39 -38.37
C ASN A 752 25.53 -35.38 -37.55
N LYS A 753 24.76 -34.28 -37.62
CA LYS A 753 23.52 -34.04 -36.86
C LYS A 753 23.73 -34.03 -35.34
N LYS A 754 24.93 -33.75 -34.84
CA LYS A 754 25.20 -33.59 -33.40
C LYS A 754 24.91 -32.15 -32.97
N LEU A 755 24.28 -31.99 -31.81
CA LEU A 755 24.14 -30.69 -31.12
C LEU A 755 25.50 -30.02 -30.92
N GLU A 756 25.72 -28.92 -31.64
CA GLU A 756 26.88 -28.05 -31.52
C GLU A 756 26.58 -26.85 -30.61
N ASN A 757 25.36 -26.31 -30.68
CA ASN A 757 24.94 -25.18 -29.86
C ASN A 757 23.47 -25.26 -29.48
N VAL A 758 23.14 -24.70 -28.31
CA VAL A 758 21.76 -24.45 -27.85
C VAL A 758 21.73 -23.02 -27.33
N GLU A 759 20.99 -22.16 -28.02
CA GLU A 759 20.84 -20.74 -27.70
C GLU A 759 19.41 -20.48 -27.23
N VAL A 760 19.24 -19.84 -26.07
CA VAL A 760 17.93 -19.39 -25.59
C VAL A 760 17.67 -18.01 -26.20
N LEU A 761 16.71 -17.93 -27.11
CA LEU A 761 16.37 -16.71 -27.85
C LEU A 761 15.32 -15.86 -27.13
N LYS A 762 14.38 -16.52 -26.45
CA LYS A 762 13.31 -15.88 -25.68
C LYS A 762 13.04 -16.68 -24.42
N GLN A 763 12.88 -15.99 -23.30
CA GLN A 763 12.41 -16.58 -22.04
C GLN A 763 11.87 -15.47 -21.12
N SER A 764 10.89 -15.82 -20.29
CA SER A 764 10.34 -14.95 -19.25
C SER A 764 10.25 -15.66 -17.90
N GLU A 765 11.18 -16.59 -17.67
CA GLU A 765 11.28 -17.32 -16.41
C GLU A 765 11.76 -16.40 -15.28
N SER A 766 11.46 -16.77 -14.03
CA SER A 766 11.90 -16.02 -12.85
C SER A 766 13.43 -15.97 -12.77
N GLN A 767 14.06 -14.86 -13.16
CA GLN A 767 15.52 -14.74 -13.28
C GLN A 767 16.29 -15.24 -12.06
N ASP A 768 15.76 -14.97 -10.87
CA ASP A 768 16.41 -15.35 -9.63
C ASP A 768 16.44 -16.87 -9.43
N VAL A 769 15.45 -17.60 -9.95
CA VAL A 769 15.35 -19.07 -9.85
C VAL A 769 15.94 -19.76 -11.10
N SER A 770 15.69 -19.21 -12.28
CA SER A 770 15.94 -19.86 -13.58
C SER A 770 17.37 -19.71 -14.11
N LYS A 771 18.13 -18.71 -13.62
CA LYS A 771 19.44 -18.35 -14.16
C LYS A 771 20.39 -19.53 -14.30
N GLU A 772 20.54 -20.33 -13.24
CA GLU A 772 21.46 -21.48 -13.27
C GLU A 772 21.04 -22.49 -14.34
N ALA A 773 19.75 -22.82 -14.43
CA ALA A 773 19.23 -23.74 -15.45
C ALA A 773 19.45 -23.21 -16.87
N LEU A 774 19.17 -21.93 -17.11
CA LEU A 774 19.31 -21.30 -18.42
C LEU A 774 20.78 -21.19 -18.87
N GLU A 775 21.73 -21.05 -17.94
CA GLU A 775 23.16 -20.92 -18.27
C GLU A 775 23.90 -22.27 -18.37
N THR A 776 23.51 -23.28 -17.58
CA THR A 776 24.26 -24.54 -17.43
C THR A 776 23.71 -25.68 -18.28
N LEU A 777 22.38 -25.79 -18.41
CA LEU A 777 21.75 -26.89 -19.14
C LEU A 777 22.05 -26.86 -20.65
N PRO A 778 22.02 -25.72 -21.37
CA PRO A 778 22.42 -25.69 -22.78
C PRO A 778 23.82 -26.26 -23.01
N LYS A 779 24.79 -25.88 -22.16
CA LYS A 779 26.17 -26.39 -22.22
C LYS A 779 26.24 -27.89 -21.94
N THR A 780 25.46 -28.36 -20.96
CA THR A 780 25.40 -29.79 -20.60
C THR A 780 24.76 -30.62 -21.71
N MET A 781 23.72 -30.09 -22.37
CA MET A 781 23.06 -30.73 -23.51
C MET A 781 23.99 -30.87 -24.71
N VAL A 782 24.76 -29.83 -25.03
CA VAL A 782 25.81 -29.88 -26.08
C VAL A 782 26.87 -30.91 -25.71
N THR A 783 27.40 -30.85 -24.47
CA THR A 783 28.49 -31.75 -24.02
C THR A 783 28.06 -33.22 -24.02
N LYS A 784 26.85 -33.52 -23.52
CA LYS A 784 26.30 -34.88 -23.50
C LYS A 784 25.63 -35.28 -24.83
N ASN A 785 25.51 -34.35 -25.78
CA ASN A 785 24.82 -34.51 -27.06
C ASN A 785 23.38 -35.04 -26.94
N THR A 786 22.64 -34.56 -25.95
CA THR A 786 21.25 -34.98 -25.67
C THR A 786 20.46 -33.86 -25.02
N TYR A 787 19.17 -33.75 -25.34
CA TYR A 787 18.26 -32.86 -24.61
C TYR A 787 17.89 -33.44 -23.22
N ASN A 788 18.01 -34.76 -23.04
CA ASN A 788 17.63 -35.42 -21.79
C ASN A 788 18.78 -35.36 -20.77
N VAL A 789 18.86 -34.22 -20.08
CA VAL A 789 19.81 -33.95 -19.01
C VAL A 789 19.09 -33.81 -17.66
N ASP A 790 19.83 -33.99 -16.57
CA ASP A 790 19.31 -33.82 -15.22
C ASP A 790 18.82 -32.38 -15.02
N ALA A 791 17.67 -32.21 -14.35
CA ALA A 791 17.15 -30.89 -14.04
C ALA A 791 17.97 -30.22 -12.94
N ILE A 792 18.05 -28.89 -12.97
CA ILE A 792 18.63 -28.13 -11.85
C ILE A 792 17.60 -28.07 -10.72
N SER A 793 18.01 -28.51 -9.53
CA SER A 793 17.17 -28.46 -8.33
C SER A 793 16.73 -27.02 -8.03
N GLY A 794 15.45 -26.83 -7.69
CA GLY A 794 14.85 -25.51 -7.49
C GLY A 794 14.42 -24.79 -8.78
N ALA A 795 14.91 -25.21 -9.95
CA ALA A 795 14.54 -24.67 -11.26
C ALA A 795 13.91 -25.75 -12.16
N THR A 796 13.13 -26.66 -11.56
CA THR A 796 12.59 -27.86 -12.22
C THR A 796 11.73 -27.53 -13.45
N ARG A 797 10.85 -26.52 -13.34
CA ARG A 797 9.94 -26.12 -14.44
C ARG A 797 10.70 -25.47 -15.60
N THR A 798 11.59 -24.51 -15.32
CA THR A 798 12.52 -23.95 -16.30
C THR A 798 13.34 -25.05 -16.98
N SER A 799 13.86 -26.01 -16.20
CA SER A 799 14.64 -27.13 -16.73
C SER A 799 13.79 -28.00 -17.66
N ALA A 800 12.54 -28.31 -17.29
CA ALA A 800 11.62 -29.07 -18.13
C ALA A 800 11.30 -28.34 -19.44
N ALA A 801 11.01 -27.04 -19.36
CA ALA A 801 10.70 -26.20 -20.51
C ALA A 801 11.85 -26.12 -21.51
N LEU A 802 13.08 -25.93 -21.02
CA LEU A 802 14.25 -25.91 -21.87
C LEU A 802 14.48 -27.27 -22.56
N LYS A 803 14.33 -28.37 -21.82
CA LYS A 803 14.44 -29.74 -22.36
C LYS A 803 13.40 -30.00 -23.44
N GLU A 804 12.16 -29.58 -23.22
CA GLU A 804 11.07 -29.72 -24.17
C GLU A 804 11.29 -28.84 -25.41
N ALA A 805 11.72 -27.59 -25.25
CA ALA A 805 12.01 -26.71 -26.38
C ALA A 805 13.13 -27.30 -27.26
N VAL A 806 14.22 -27.80 -26.66
CA VAL A 806 15.29 -28.46 -27.43
C VAL A 806 14.79 -29.75 -28.09
N LYS A 807 13.94 -30.53 -27.42
CA LYS A 807 13.31 -31.74 -27.99
C LYS A 807 12.43 -31.39 -29.20
N ASP A 808 11.62 -30.32 -29.10
CA ASP A 808 10.80 -29.81 -30.17
C ASP A 808 11.66 -29.37 -31.37
N ALA A 809 12.75 -28.63 -31.14
CA ALA A 809 13.69 -28.27 -32.20
C ALA A 809 14.30 -29.50 -32.89
N LEU A 810 14.73 -30.51 -32.12
CA LEU A 810 15.30 -31.75 -32.66
C LEU A 810 14.29 -32.57 -33.46
N SER A 811 13.00 -32.50 -33.12
CA SER A 811 11.94 -33.22 -33.85
C SER A 811 11.72 -32.70 -35.28
N LYS A 812 12.22 -31.49 -35.58
CA LYS A 812 12.12 -30.81 -36.87
C LYS A 812 13.34 -31.04 -37.77
N VAL A 813 14.32 -31.80 -37.29
CA VAL A 813 15.53 -32.15 -38.04
C VAL A 813 15.20 -33.27 -39.00
N GLU A 814 15.27 -32.99 -40.30
CA GLU A 814 15.11 -33.99 -41.38
C GLU A 814 16.28 -34.98 -41.41
#